data_AF-A0A2E5CVD0-F1
#
_entry.id   AF-A0A2E5CVD0-F1
#
_cell.length_a   1.000
_cell.length_b   1.000
_cell.length_c   1.000
_cell.angle_alpha   90.00
_cell.angle_beta   90.00
_cell.angle_gamma   90.00
#
_symmetry.space_group_name_H-M   'P 1'
#
loop_
_entity.id
_entity.type
_entity.pdbx_description
1 polymer ?
#
loop_
_entity_poly.entity_id
_entity_poly.type
_entity_poly.pdbx_seq_one_letter_code
_entity_poly.pdbx_strand_id
1 'polypeptide(L)'
;MRFFSISFLILLPSFLFSTEIKLNETNNNFVITSKNTNSVSFVNYLSEIKAIKLKNNDQEFVKLLVDGYGENTKSGYASLPVIEELLIVPDNSNISIEIENIEEEIINLSDYNITQSLYPFQPSISKGEDISNVPFYFDNAYYSYKEFHINKLVETKYLGKMRGQQLARLLISPFSYNPSNNQLKIVTKIEVKLTFKNINIENEVNNRKKFYSSEFENLFKKAINYVPLENLTKDIITTYPVKYVIVSDPNFQSAIQPLIEWKTKKGFLVIEAYTNDPLVGNTTNSIRNYIKDMYDNATPNDPAPTYLLLVGDEAQVPSFNGNAGSHISDMYYCEFDGGGDFYPEMYYGRFSGTISEHIERQVEKTLMHEMYTFPNPSFLEDIVLVAGVDASMAPTYGNGQINYGTNYYFNAAHNHNVHNYLYGVLAPGALFSSDMSGASSAIINDISDGSSFANYTAHCGPSGWSDPSFENSDISGLNNINKFGVMIGNCCQSNKFDEPVCFGESLLRANKKGAVGYIGGSNNTYWDEDYWWAIGNATNITANPSYAATGLGVYDCLMHENGEQESDWFITQGQILHSGNLAVTQAGGSEQYYWEIYHVMGDPSLMPYIGVPTNLLVSHSPIMPLGSTTLSVNTEEHAYVAISKNGILLDAQIADASGLVSLVFPSISTIGVADIVITKQFKQPYIGTVQVISPTGPYVISSNNTINDPTGNNNSLADYNELIDVYMDLENVGAVSATNLNVTVSTLDPYVNMVNTNVTVPNINSSQIITTINPITFQVATLIPDQHVANFDVEITDNLGNIWNSVFSITLNAPNLTHNSFSVNDALSGNNNGKLDAGETLDLIIGVNNLGHSDIFNLVASLNSLSTYVTINNVSINGVNLVAGQQQLLTFNVTVSNTTPLATPVNFAFNISDGFYTYTNTFNEVIGIIDEDYETGDFTQFSWIQGTYPWIIDNSNVYEGMNSSRSAYNLPNNQDSELSITLDVVAPGEISFWKYLSSEQDYDFLKFRINGNKVDEWSGEDVDWSFVSFPVNVGQNTFKWEYDKDDYVSDGQDCAWIDYIVFPPIDLGLTGQIDYRNFNFKLFPNPTIGKFLLNFNDNNIHTVQIFDGSGKLIITKHNQFIKSDLDLSEFSSGTYTIKVIPENITYQIIKN
;
A
#
# COMPACT_ATOMS: atom_id res chain seq x y z
N MET A 1 -12.36 11.23 -59.15
CA MET A 1 -12.07 9.79 -59.35
C MET A 1 -10.57 9.56 -59.42
N ARG A 2 -9.94 9.36 -58.26
CA ARG A 2 -8.68 8.65 -58.08
C ARG A 2 -8.86 7.94 -56.73
N PHE A 3 -8.96 6.62 -56.78
CA PHE A 3 -9.15 5.77 -55.60
C PHE A 3 -7.85 5.80 -54.79
N PHE A 4 -7.89 6.35 -53.58
CA PHE A 4 -6.93 6.06 -52.54
C PHE A 4 -7.41 4.81 -51.82
N SER A 5 -6.64 3.73 -51.91
CA SER A 5 -6.84 2.54 -51.08
C SER A 5 -6.38 2.92 -49.67
N ILE A 6 -7.33 3.12 -48.77
CA ILE A 6 -7.12 3.22 -47.33
C ILE A 6 -7.05 1.78 -46.82
N SER A 7 -5.86 1.30 -46.49
CA SER A 7 -5.72 0.09 -45.68
C SER A 7 -6.03 0.47 -44.24
N PHE A 8 -7.28 0.25 -43.83
CA PHE A 8 -7.68 0.26 -42.43
C PHE A 8 -7.05 -0.96 -41.76
N LEU A 9 -6.04 -0.75 -40.90
CA LEU A 9 -5.67 -1.74 -39.90
C LEU A 9 -6.71 -1.63 -38.78
N ILE A 10 -7.79 -2.39 -38.91
CA ILE A 10 -8.74 -2.57 -37.81
C ILE A 10 -8.05 -3.46 -36.78
N LEU A 11 -7.56 -2.87 -35.69
CA LEU A 11 -7.34 -3.58 -34.44
C LEU A 11 -8.72 -4.00 -33.92
N LEU A 12 -9.16 -5.20 -34.31
CA LEU A 12 -10.13 -5.97 -33.55
C LEU A 12 -9.55 -6.20 -32.14
N PRO A 13 -10.37 -6.23 -31.08
CA PRO A 13 -9.88 -6.62 -29.76
C PRO A 13 -9.35 -8.04 -29.88
N SER A 14 -8.03 -8.19 -29.93
CA SER A 14 -7.38 -9.47 -29.77
C SER A 14 -7.65 -9.90 -28.34
N PHE A 15 -8.48 -10.92 -28.16
CA PHE A 15 -8.55 -11.67 -26.91
C PHE A 15 -7.12 -12.08 -26.56
N LEU A 16 -6.54 -11.45 -25.53
CA LEU A 16 -5.28 -11.87 -24.95
C LEU A 16 -5.56 -13.19 -24.24
N PHE A 17 -5.22 -14.30 -24.89
CA PHE A 17 -5.14 -15.58 -24.21
C PHE A 17 -3.82 -15.58 -23.42
N SER A 18 -3.91 -15.39 -22.11
CA SER A 18 -2.84 -15.71 -21.17
C SER A 18 -2.82 -17.22 -20.97
N THR A 19 -1.64 -17.82 -21.05
CA THR A 19 -1.41 -19.21 -20.64
C THR A 19 -0.65 -19.15 -19.32
N GLU A 20 -1.14 -19.80 -18.28
CA GLU A 20 -0.41 -19.90 -17.01
C GLU A 20 0.49 -21.13 -17.03
N ILE A 21 1.75 -20.93 -16.62
CA ILE A 21 2.72 -21.99 -16.35
C ILE A 21 2.76 -22.08 -14.82
N LYS A 22 2.17 -23.14 -14.27
CA LYS A 22 2.17 -23.42 -12.84
C LYS A 22 3.27 -24.43 -12.54
N LEU A 23 4.15 -24.16 -11.58
CA LEU A 23 5.34 -24.96 -11.24
C LEU A 23 5.25 -25.62 -9.86
N ASN A 24 4.39 -25.12 -8.98
CA ASN A 24 4.01 -25.71 -7.71
C ASN A 24 2.74 -25.02 -7.24
N GLU A 25 2.20 -25.45 -6.10
CA GLU A 25 0.90 -24.99 -5.60
C GLU A 25 1.00 -23.85 -4.58
N THR A 26 2.21 -23.41 -4.28
CA THR A 26 2.49 -22.26 -3.41
C THR A 26 2.31 -20.96 -4.20
N ASN A 27 2.04 -19.82 -3.55
CA ASN A 27 2.03 -18.52 -4.26
C ASN A 27 3.47 -17.99 -4.45
N ASN A 28 3.71 -17.28 -5.56
CA ASN A 28 4.94 -16.50 -5.73
C ASN A 28 5.14 -15.56 -4.54
N ASN A 29 6.31 -15.58 -3.91
CA ASN A 29 6.56 -14.71 -2.75
C ASN A 29 8.05 -14.48 -2.50
N PHE A 30 8.43 -13.23 -2.25
CA PHE A 30 9.76 -12.84 -1.78
C PHE A 30 9.67 -12.32 -0.36
N VAL A 31 10.31 -12.99 0.60
CA VAL A 31 10.17 -12.68 2.03
C VAL A 31 11.53 -12.53 2.70
N ILE A 32 11.72 -11.41 3.41
CA ILE A 32 12.84 -11.23 4.33
C ILE A 32 12.58 -12.04 5.60
N THR A 33 13.35 -13.10 5.83
CA THR A 33 13.18 -13.99 6.98
C THR A 33 13.93 -13.49 8.22
N SER A 34 15.03 -12.76 8.04
CA SER A 34 15.70 -12.04 9.11
C SER A 34 16.62 -10.93 8.58
N LYS A 35 16.80 -9.87 9.37
CA LYS A 35 17.80 -8.82 9.08
C LYS A 35 18.43 -8.26 10.34
N ASN A 36 19.71 -7.94 10.26
CA ASN A 36 20.48 -7.20 11.25
C ASN A 36 21.69 -6.53 10.56
N THR A 37 22.52 -5.82 11.33
CA THR A 37 23.69 -5.09 10.81
C THR A 37 24.69 -5.98 10.06
N ASN A 38 24.75 -7.28 10.37
CA ASN A 38 25.74 -8.21 9.85
C ASN A 38 25.21 -9.14 8.76
N SER A 39 23.89 -9.29 8.64
CA SER A 39 23.31 -10.18 7.64
C SER A 39 21.85 -9.85 7.31
N VAL A 40 21.45 -10.21 6.10
CA VAL A 40 20.05 -10.33 5.70
C VAL A 40 19.83 -11.72 5.12
N SER A 41 18.76 -12.39 5.54
CA SER A 41 18.31 -13.66 4.98
C SER A 41 16.92 -13.48 4.37
N PHE A 42 16.69 -14.15 3.25
CA PHE A 42 15.42 -14.11 2.55
C PHE A 42 15.14 -15.43 1.85
N VAL A 43 13.86 -15.67 1.57
CA VAL A 43 13.39 -16.78 0.76
C VAL A 43 12.58 -16.23 -0.40
N ASN A 44 12.77 -16.81 -1.58
CA ASN A 44 11.92 -16.57 -2.72
C ASN A 44 11.27 -17.86 -3.18
N TYR A 45 9.96 -17.85 -3.35
CA TYR A 45 9.14 -18.88 -3.97
C TYR A 45 8.65 -18.39 -5.33
N LEU A 46 8.77 -19.26 -6.33
CA LEU A 46 8.33 -19.05 -7.70
C LEU A 46 7.57 -20.29 -8.16
N SER A 47 6.31 -20.07 -8.51
CA SER A 47 5.27 -21.08 -8.54
C SER A 47 4.26 -20.83 -9.66
N GLU A 48 4.01 -19.57 -10.02
CA GLU A 48 3.11 -19.19 -11.10
C GLU A 48 3.79 -18.21 -12.06
N ILE A 49 3.74 -18.51 -13.36
CA ILE A 49 4.27 -17.63 -14.40
C ILE A 49 3.19 -17.42 -15.45
N LYS A 50 2.82 -16.17 -15.67
CA LYS A 50 1.88 -15.80 -16.72
C LYS A 50 2.63 -15.71 -18.04
N ALA A 51 2.18 -16.42 -19.07
CA ALA A 51 2.75 -16.40 -20.41
C ALA A 51 1.79 -15.72 -21.38
N ILE A 52 2.21 -14.60 -21.97
CA ILE A 52 1.40 -13.85 -22.94
C ILE A 52 1.98 -14.02 -24.35
N LYS A 53 1.11 -14.30 -25.31
CA LYS A 53 1.49 -14.38 -26.73
C LYS A 53 1.63 -12.99 -27.31
N LEU A 54 2.80 -12.71 -27.87
CA LEU A 54 3.11 -11.46 -28.57
C LEU A 54 3.33 -11.75 -30.05
N LYS A 55 2.78 -10.90 -30.90
CA LYS A 55 2.97 -11.00 -32.34
C LYS A 55 3.80 -9.81 -32.82
N ASN A 56 4.90 -10.10 -33.50
CA ASN A 56 5.68 -9.10 -34.21
C ASN A 56 5.76 -9.47 -35.70
N ASN A 57 5.13 -8.65 -36.56
CA ASN A 57 4.89 -8.96 -37.97
C ASN A 57 4.22 -10.34 -38.13
N ASP A 58 4.84 -11.25 -38.90
CA ASP A 58 4.35 -12.62 -39.13
C ASP A 58 4.91 -13.64 -38.13
N GLN A 59 5.76 -13.22 -37.19
CA GLN A 59 6.39 -14.10 -36.19
C GLN A 59 5.70 -13.95 -34.83
N GLU A 60 5.42 -15.07 -34.18
CA GLU A 60 4.84 -15.13 -32.84
C GLU A 60 5.91 -15.49 -31.81
N PHE A 61 5.79 -14.90 -30.63
CA PHE A 61 6.66 -15.08 -29.48
C PHE A 61 5.81 -15.23 -28.22
N VAL A 62 6.43 -15.66 -27.12
CA VAL A 62 5.80 -15.69 -25.79
C VAL A 62 6.63 -14.90 -24.78
N LYS A 63 6.00 -13.98 -24.06
CA LYS A 63 6.64 -13.25 -22.96
C LYS A 63 6.17 -13.85 -21.63
N LEU A 64 7.11 -14.08 -20.72
CA LEU A 64 6.85 -14.57 -19.37
C LEU A 64 6.73 -13.39 -18.42
N LEU A 65 5.79 -13.47 -17.50
CA LEU A 65 5.47 -12.44 -16.53
C LEU A 65 5.32 -13.08 -15.15
N VAL A 66 5.94 -12.46 -14.16
CA VAL A 66 5.82 -12.80 -12.75
C VAL A 66 5.54 -11.51 -12.00
N ASP A 67 4.47 -11.48 -11.21
CA ASP A 67 4.09 -10.27 -10.47
C ASP A 67 5.20 -9.90 -9.47
N GLY A 68 5.54 -8.60 -9.38
CA GLY A 68 6.62 -8.09 -8.52
C GLY A 68 8.06 -8.27 -9.04
N TYR A 69 8.26 -8.90 -10.20
CA TYR A 69 9.60 -9.08 -10.79
C TYR A 69 9.90 -7.95 -11.80
N GLY A 70 11.19 -7.77 -12.13
CA GLY A 70 11.66 -7.05 -13.33
C GLY A 70 12.04 -8.01 -14.45
N GLU A 71 12.86 -7.56 -15.41
CA GLU A 71 13.34 -8.37 -16.54
C GLU A 71 14.85 -8.25 -16.74
N ASN A 72 15.47 -9.30 -17.28
CA ASN A 72 16.87 -9.22 -17.69
C ASN A 72 17.08 -8.23 -18.85
N THR A 73 18.15 -7.43 -18.78
CA THR A 73 18.32 -6.25 -19.65
C THR A 73 19.14 -6.48 -20.93
N LYS A 74 19.42 -7.74 -21.31
CA LYS A 74 20.30 -8.03 -22.46
C LYS A 74 19.52 -8.03 -23.77
N SER A 75 19.67 -6.97 -24.56
CA SER A 75 18.95 -6.76 -25.83
C SER A 75 19.05 -7.96 -26.78
N GLY A 76 17.89 -8.41 -27.28
CA GLY A 76 17.80 -9.52 -28.23
C GLY A 76 17.96 -10.92 -27.63
N TYR A 77 18.21 -11.05 -26.32
CA TYR A 77 18.14 -12.33 -25.58
C TYR A 77 16.71 -12.54 -25.11
N ALA A 78 16.31 -13.75 -24.72
CA ALA A 78 14.98 -13.94 -24.14
C ALA A 78 14.78 -13.03 -22.92
N SER A 79 13.66 -12.30 -22.90
CA SER A 79 13.18 -11.55 -21.76
C SER A 79 12.71 -12.55 -20.70
N LEU A 80 13.44 -12.61 -19.60
CA LEU A 80 13.24 -13.53 -18.49
C LEU A 80 13.03 -12.71 -17.21
N PRO A 81 12.03 -13.05 -16.38
CA PRO A 81 11.79 -12.36 -15.12
C PRO A 81 12.96 -12.47 -14.14
N VAL A 82 13.26 -11.39 -13.43
CA VAL A 82 14.38 -11.28 -12.46
C VAL A 82 13.90 -10.51 -11.24
N ILE A 83 14.31 -10.89 -10.04
CA ILE A 83 14.06 -10.07 -8.83
C ILE A 83 15.18 -9.06 -8.68
N GLU A 84 14.81 -7.81 -8.46
CA GLU A 84 15.72 -6.69 -8.32
C GLU A 84 15.41 -5.90 -7.05
N GLU A 85 16.30 -6.01 -6.05
CA GLU A 85 16.13 -5.35 -4.75
C GLU A 85 17.32 -4.46 -4.39
N LEU A 86 17.07 -3.35 -3.72
CA LEU A 86 18.12 -2.47 -3.22
C LEU A 86 18.70 -2.99 -1.90
N LEU A 87 20.02 -2.83 -1.73
CA LEU A 87 20.79 -3.20 -0.54
C LEU A 87 21.68 -2.05 -0.09
N ILE A 88 21.87 -1.93 1.22
CA ILE A 88 22.92 -1.10 1.82
C ILE A 88 24.06 -2.00 2.29
N VAL A 89 25.27 -1.71 1.83
CA VAL A 89 26.47 -2.44 2.23
C VAL A 89 27.19 -1.62 3.30
N PRO A 90 27.37 -2.15 4.53
CA PRO A 90 28.11 -1.44 5.58
C PRO A 90 29.51 -1.05 5.12
N ASP A 91 30.02 0.07 5.61
CA ASP A 91 31.28 0.64 5.14
C ASP A 91 32.46 -0.32 5.32
N ASN A 92 33.31 -0.40 4.29
CA ASN A 92 34.45 -1.31 4.17
C ASN A 92 34.12 -2.81 4.35
N SER A 93 32.84 -3.20 4.26
CA SER A 93 32.44 -4.60 4.32
C SER A 93 32.45 -5.26 2.94
N ASN A 94 32.53 -6.59 2.93
CA ASN A 94 32.36 -7.38 1.71
C ASN A 94 31.14 -8.27 1.85
N ILE A 95 30.34 -8.36 0.79
CA ILE A 95 29.19 -9.24 0.73
C ILE A 95 29.67 -10.68 0.49
N SER A 96 29.23 -11.60 1.33
CA SER A 96 29.33 -13.03 1.14
C SER A 96 27.94 -13.59 0.89
N ILE A 97 27.74 -14.22 -0.26
CA ILE A 97 26.48 -14.86 -0.63
C ILE A 97 26.57 -16.34 -0.23
N GLU A 98 25.61 -16.80 0.55
CA GLU A 98 25.40 -18.21 0.89
C GLU A 98 24.00 -18.60 0.44
N ILE A 99 23.92 -19.56 -0.49
CA ILE A 99 22.64 -20.17 -0.87
C ILE A 99 22.46 -21.35 0.07
N GLU A 100 21.52 -21.21 1.00
CA GLU A 100 21.26 -22.19 2.07
C GLU A 100 20.40 -23.35 1.54
N ASN A 101 19.45 -23.04 0.65
CA ASN A 101 18.63 -24.01 -0.06
C ASN A 101 18.33 -23.54 -1.49
N ILE A 102 18.24 -24.48 -2.43
CA ILE A 102 17.84 -24.23 -3.82
C ILE A 102 17.05 -25.43 -4.37
N GLU A 103 15.90 -25.14 -4.96
CA GLU A 103 15.08 -26.11 -5.68
C GLU A 103 14.94 -25.62 -7.13
N GLU A 104 15.22 -26.51 -8.10
CA GLU A 104 15.25 -26.18 -9.52
C GLU A 104 14.51 -27.25 -10.34
N GLU A 105 13.79 -26.81 -11.37
CA GLU A 105 13.07 -27.65 -12.32
C GLU A 105 13.48 -27.33 -13.76
N ILE A 106 13.35 -28.30 -14.69
CA ILE A 106 13.48 -28.06 -16.13
C ILE A 106 12.17 -28.44 -16.83
N ILE A 107 11.53 -27.46 -17.46
CA ILE A 107 10.29 -27.64 -18.22
C ILE A 107 10.53 -27.50 -19.73
N ASN A 108 9.76 -28.21 -20.56
CA ASN A 108 9.64 -27.88 -21.98
C ASN A 108 8.45 -26.95 -22.17
N LEU A 109 8.65 -25.82 -22.83
CA LEU A 109 7.57 -24.87 -23.09
C LEU A 109 6.47 -25.47 -23.99
N SER A 110 6.80 -26.46 -24.82
CA SER A 110 5.82 -27.18 -25.62
C SER A 110 4.72 -27.84 -24.79
N ASP A 111 5.05 -28.22 -23.55
CA ASP A 111 4.16 -28.96 -22.66
C ASP A 111 3.02 -28.05 -22.18
N TYR A 112 3.27 -26.74 -22.13
CA TYR A 112 2.27 -25.69 -21.84
C TYR A 112 1.66 -25.08 -23.11
N ASN A 113 1.68 -25.79 -24.25
CA ASN A 113 1.23 -25.28 -25.54
C ASN A 113 1.96 -24.01 -26.03
N ILE A 114 3.19 -23.79 -25.54
CA ILE A 114 4.08 -22.71 -25.99
C ILE A 114 5.10 -23.31 -26.96
N THR A 115 4.76 -23.28 -28.24
CA THR A 115 5.65 -23.76 -29.33
C THR A 115 6.52 -22.66 -29.92
N GLN A 116 6.20 -21.41 -29.60
CA GLN A 116 6.93 -20.22 -30.00
C GLN A 116 8.16 -20.05 -29.12
N SER A 117 9.18 -19.37 -29.65
CA SER A 117 10.30 -18.92 -28.84
C SER A 117 9.89 -17.82 -27.87
N LEU A 118 10.60 -17.74 -26.74
CA LEU A 118 10.43 -16.63 -25.82
C LEU A 118 10.71 -15.29 -26.50
N TYR A 119 9.99 -14.25 -26.07
CA TYR A 119 10.10 -12.91 -26.63
C TYR A 119 11.47 -12.33 -26.31
N PRO A 120 12.21 -11.79 -27.29
CA PRO A 120 13.47 -11.15 -27.01
C PRO A 120 13.26 -9.84 -26.23
N PHE A 121 14.04 -9.61 -25.18
CA PHE A 121 14.10 -8.33 -24.50
C PHE A 121 14.38 -7.22 -25.50
N GLN A 122 13.49 -6.24 -25.52
CA GLN A 122 13.62 -5.02 -26.32
C GLN A 122 14.02 -3.88 -25.37
N PRO A 123 15.03 -3.07 -25.72
CA PRO A 123 15.29 -1.83 -25.00
C PRO A 123 14.07 -0.92 -24.99
N SER A 124 13.93 -0.15 -23.91
CA SER A 124 12.94 0.91 -23.83
C SER A 124 13.10 1.89 -25.00
N ILE A 125 11.97 2.39 -25.50
CA ILE A 125 11.91 3.29 -26.65
C ILE A 125 11.94 4.73 -26.15
N SER A 126 12.84 5.55 -26.70
CA SER A 126 12.84 6.98 -26.42
C SER A 126 11.53 7.58 -26.95
N LYS A 127 10.86 8.41 -26.15
CA LYS A 127 9.63 9.10 -26.59
C LYS A 127 9.90 10.00 -27.80
N GLY A 128 11.14 10.43 -28.04
CA GLY A 128 11.51 11.19 -29.25
C GLY A 128 11.71 10.36 -30.52
N GLU A 129 11.58 9.03 -30.48
CA GLU A 129 11.82 8.15 -31.64
C GLU A 129 10.52 7.72 -32.32
N ASP A 130 10.53 7.65 -33.65
CA ASP A 130 9.46 7.04 -34.42
C ASP A 130 9.61 5.51 -34.37
N ILE A 131 8.62 4.84 -33.76
CA ILE A 131 8.58 3.39 -33.56
C ILE A 131 8.78 2.60 -34.86
N SER A 132 8.39 3.14 -36.02
CA SER A 132 8.58 2.48 -37.32
C SER A 132 10.05 2.34 -37.74
N ASN A 133 10.94 3.12 -37.12
CA ASN A 133 12.38 3.08 -37.34
C ASN A 133 13.16 2.31 -36.26
N VAL A 134 12.51 1.94 -35.16
CA VAL A 134 13.15 1.19 -34.07
C VAL A 134 13.38 -0.25 -34.54
N PRO A 135 14.64 -0.75 -34.56
CA PRO A 135 14.91 -2.10 -34.98
C PRO A 135 14.39 -3.10 -33.94
N PHE A 136 13.80 -4.19 -34.40
CA PHE A 136 13.52 -5.32 -33.54
C PHE A 136 14.82 -6.06 -33.19
N TYR A 137 15.17 -6.10 -31.92
CA TYR A 137 16.38 -6.76 -31.44
C TYR A 137 16.14 -8.27 -31.32
N PHE A 138 16.88 -9.07 -32.08
CA PHE A 138 16.83 -10.53 -32.05
C PHE A 138 18.22 -11.11 -32.29
N ASP A 139 18.81 -11.76 -31.28
CA ASP A 139 20.15 -12.34 -31.39
C ASP A 139 20.08 -13.79 -31.94
N ASN A 140 20.38 -13.95 -33.23
CA ASN A 140 20.36 -15.25 -33.89
C ASN A 140 21.33 -16.27 -33.26
N ALA A 141 22.45 -15.83 -32.67
CA ALA A 141 23.40 -16.74 -32.02
C ALA A 141 22.85 -17.23 -30.66
N TYR A 142 22.16 -16.35 -29.92
CA TYR A 142 21.44 -16.71 -28.71
C TYR A 142 20.35 -17.76 -29.02
N TYR A 143 19.46 -17.46 -29.98
CA TYR A 143 18.34 -18.33 -30.34
C TYR A 143 18.73 -19.62 -31.09
N SER A 144 20.00 -19.76 -31.51
CA SER A 144 20.53 -21.02 -32.07
C SER A 144 21.43 -21.79 -31.10
N TYR A 145 21.54 -21.32 -29.86
CA TYR A 145 22.28 -21.98 -28.80
C TYR A 145 21.54 -23.23 -28.31
N LYS A 146 22.29 -24.30 -28.04
CA LYS A 146 21.75 -25.67 -27.83
C LYS A 146 21.67 -26.12 -26.37
N GLU A 147 22.22 -25.32 -25.47
CA GLU A 147 22.27 -25.59 -24.04
C GLU A 147 21.51 -24.49 -23.28
N PHE A 148 21.32 -24.66 -21.98
CA PHE A 148 20.82 -23.57 -21.13
C PHE A 148 21.84 -22.44 -21.05
N HIS A 149 21.40 -21.21 -21.28
CA HIS A 149 22.21 -20.03 -21.00
C HIS A 149 22.36 -19.86 -19.48
N ILE A 150 23.60 -19.89 -19.00
CA ILE A 150 23.90 -19.77 -17.56
C ILE A 150 23.94 -18.29 -17.18
N ASN A 151 22.94 -17.86 -16.41
CA ASN A 151 22.99 -16.62 -15.64
C ASN A 151 23.51 -16.93 -14.22
N LYS A 152 24.12 -15.95 -13.54
CA LYS A 152 24.36 -16.11 -12.11
C LYS A 152 23.02 -16.06 -11.39
N LEU A 153 22.71 -17.08 -10.61
CA LEU A 153 21.44 -17.18 -9.92
C LEU A 153 21.24 -16.07 -8.89
N VAL A 154 22.27 -15.78 -8.08
CA VAL A 154 22.29 -14.64 -7.17
C VAL A 154 23.52 -13.82 -7.46
N GLU A 155 23.33 -12.53 -7.71
CA GLU A 155 24.40 -11.58 -7.94
C GLU A 155 24.13 -10.30 -7.14
N THR A 156 25.18 -9.72 -6.58
CA THR A 156 25.12 -8.38 -6.00
C THR A 156 25.99 -7.45 -6.83
N LYS A 157 25.41 -6.37 -7.33
CA LYS A 157 26.11 -5.34 -8.09
C LYS A 157 26.25 -4.10 -7.22
N TYR A 158 27.49 -3.71 -6.91
CA TYR A 158 27.73 -2.39 -6.33
C TYR A 158 27.26 -1.31 -7.32
N LEU A 159 26.44 -0.39 -6.82
CA LEU A 159 25.97 0.74 -7.59
C LEU A 159 26.91 1.92 -7.29
N GLY A 160 26.50 2.81 -6.42
CA GLY A 160 27.29 3.92 -5.90
C GLY A 160 27.12 4.09 -4.40
N LYS A 161 27.66 5.16 -3.85
CA LYS A 161 27.40 5.57 -2.47
C LYS A 161 26.45 6.76 -2.48
N MET A 162 25.68 6.86 -1.40
CA MET A 162 24.87 8.04 -1.13
C MET A 162 24.93 8.34 0.36
N ARG A 163 25.33 9.57 0.68
CA ARG A 163 25.46 10.07 2.06
C ARG A 163 26.26 9.11 2.97
N GLY A 164 27.39 8.59 2.45
CA GLY A 164 28.27 7.66 3.15
C GLY A 164 27.78 6.20 3.20
N GLN A 165 26.59 5.89 2.70
CA GLN A 165 26.04 4.54 2.66
C GLN A 165 26.22 3.94 1.26
N GLN A 166 26.81 2.74 1.17
CA GLN A 166 27.05 2.08 -0.10
C GLN A 166 25.79 1.37 -0.59
N LEU A 167 25.25 1.80 -1.73
CA LEU A 167 24.16 1.15 -2.40
C LEU A 167 24.67 -0.02 -3.27
N ALA A 168 23.90 -1.09 -3.27
CA ALA A 168 24.05 -2.23 -4.16
C ALA A 168 22.68 -2.72 -4.62
N ARG A 169 22.64 -3.41 -5.76
CA ARG A 169 21.46 -4.16 -6.20
C ARG A 169 21.68 -5.65 -6.00
N LEU A 170 20.69 -6.32 -5.42
CA LEU A 170 20.53 -7.76 -5.44
C LEU A 170 19.78 -8.16 -6.71
N LEU A 171 20.35 -9.08 -7.47
CA LEU A 171 19.75 -9.70 -8.64
C LEU A 171 19.53 -11.19 -8.34
N ILE A 172 18.30 -11.66 -8.49
CA ILE A 172 17.98 -13.09 -8.46
C ILE A 172 17.42 -13.48 -9.82
N SER A 173 18.15 -14.32 -10.55
CA SER A 173 17.80 -14.78 -11.89
C SER A 173 17.31 -16.23 -11.85
N PRO A 174 16.02 -16.49 -11.54
CA PRO A 174 15.54 -17.85 -11.38
C PRO A 174 15.39 -18.61 -12.71
N PHE A 175 15.49 -17.94 -13.86
CA PHE A 175 15.29 -18.55 -15.18
C PHE A 175 16.59 -18.71 -15.98
N SER A 176 16.74 -19.87 -16.62
CA SER A 176 17.73 -20.14 -17.67
C SER A 176 17.03 -20.79 -18.87
N TYR A 177 17.24 -20.27 -20.08
CA TYR A 177 16.52 -20.71 -21.28
C TYR A 177 17.43 -21.46 -22.26
N ASN A 178 16.93 -22.56 -22.83
CA ASN A 178 17.52 -23.30 -23.95
C ASN A 178 16.67 -23.06 -25.21
N PRO A 179 17.08 -22.15 -26.11
CA PRO A 179 16.27 -21.76 -27.25
C PRO A 179 16.10 -22.83 -28.33
N SER A 180 17.10 -23.71 -28.52
CA SER A 180 17.03 -24.74 -29.58
C SER A 180 16.01 -25.84 -29.27
N ASN A 181 15.85 -26.14 -27.97
CA ASN A 181 14.92 -27.17 -27.49
C ASN A 181 13.63 -26.57 -26.91
N ASN A 182 13.53 -25.24 -26.83
CA ASN A 182 12.43 -24.51 -26.19
C ASN A 182 12.19 -24.95 -24.73
N GLN A 183 13.26 -25.07 -23.94
CA GLN A 183 13.21 -25.50 -22.53
C GLN A 183 13.58 -24.36 -21.58
N LEU A 184 12.94 -24.31 -20.42
CA LEU A 184 13.30 -23.43 -19.32
C LEU A 184 13.80 -24.26 -18.14
N LYS A 185 14.92 -23.85 -17.56
CA LYS A 185 15.32 -24.26 -16.23
C LYS A 185 14.93 -23.14 -15.26
N ILE A 186 14.17 -23.47 -14.22
CA ILE A 186 13.54 -22.53 -13.30
C ILE A 186 13.92 -22.86 -11.86
N VAL A 187 14.28 -21.86 -11.07
CA VAL A 187 14.50 -21.99 -9.63
C VAL A 187 13.19 -21.66 -8.92
N THR A 188 12.49 -22.67 -8.45
CA THR A 188 11.15 -22.58 -7.81
C THR A 188 11.23 -22.15 -6.35
N LYS A 189 12.34 -22.46 -5.68
CA LYS A 189 12.63 -21.95 -4.34
C LYS A 189 14.10 -21.65 -4.18
N ILE A 190 14.41 -20.53 -3.54
CA ILE A 190 15.77 -20.22 -3.12
C ILE A 190 15.79 -19.54 -1.75
N GLU A 191 16.59 -20.09 -0.83
CA GLU A 191 16.89 -19.48 0.47
C GLU A 191 18.32 -18.96 0.44
N VAL A 192 18.48 -17.67 0.70
CA VAL A 192 19.76 -16.98 0.59
C VAL A 192 20.04 -16.21 1.86
N LYS A 193 21.29 -16.28 2.30
CA LYS A 193 21.85 -15.44 3.34
C LYS A 193 22.99 -14.59 2.79
N LEU A 194 22.84 -13.28 2.88
CA LEU A 194 23.88 -12.32 2.61
C LEU A 194 24.55 -11.95 3.95
N THR A 195 25.86 -12.18 4.05
CA THR A 195 26.66 -11.81 5.23
C THR A 195 27.64 -10.70 4.87
N PHE A 196 27.61 -9.61 5.63
CA PHE A 196 28.53 -8.48 5.51
C PHE A 196 29.76 -8.74 6.40
N LYS A 197 30.90 -9.05 5.77
CA LYS A 197 32.16 -9.39 6.47
C LYS A 197 33.02 -8.14 6.70
N ASN A 198 33.77 -8.13 7.80
CA ASN A 198 34.73 -7.07 8.19
C ASN A 198 34.09 -5.71 8.52
N ILE A 199 32.85 -5.69 9.02
CA ILE A 199 32.20 -4.45 9.43
C ILE A 199 32.94 -3.81 10.60
N ASN A 200 33.23 -2.51 10.49
CA ASN A 200 33.62 -1.68 11.61
C ASN A 200 32.41 -0.85 12.07
N ILE A 201 31.68 -1.35 13.08
CA ILE A 201 30.42 -0.75 13.55
C ILE A 201 30.64 0.68 14.09
N GLU A 202 31.76 0.94 14.76
CA GLU A 202 32.06 2.29 15.28
C GLU A 202 32.25 3.29 14.14
N ASN A 203 32.96 2.89 13.08
CA ASN A 203 33.15 3.73 11.90
C ASN A 203 31.84 3.94 11.13
N GLU A 204 31.04 2.88 10.96
CA GLU A 204 29.72 2.93 10.32
C GLU A 204 28.79 3.94 11.03
N VAL A 205 28.68 3.85 12.36
CA VAL A 205 27.88 4.76 13.17
C VAL A 205 28.36 6.21 13.03
N ASN A 206 29.67 6.43 13.13
CA ASN A 206 30.24 7.79 13.03
C ASN A 206 30.02 8.39 11.63
N ASN A 207 30.17 7.59 10.57
CA ASN A 207 29.92 8.02 9.20
C ASN A 207 28.44 8.35 8.99
N ARG A 208 27.52 7.48 9.42
CA ARG A 208 26.08 7.74 9.34
C ARG A 208 25.67 9.00 10.10
N LYS A 209 26.22 9.25 11.30
CA LYS A 209 25.97 10.50 12.04
C LYS A 209 26.48 11.75 11.31
N LYS A 210 27.66 11.68 10.68
CA LYS A 210 28.26 12.79 9.94
C LYS A 210 27.42 13.21 8.73
N PHE A 211 26.89 12.22 8.01
CA PHE A 211 26.13 12.44 6.78
C PHE A 211 24.62 12.31 6.98
N TYR A 212 24.13 12.23 8.22
CA TYR A 212 22.71 12.06 8.52
C TYR A 212 21.87 13.20 7.94
N SER A 213 20.68 12.86 7.46
CA SER A 213 19.59 13.80 7.17
C SER A 213 18.29 13.04 7.27
N SER A 214 17.35 13.54 8.08
CA SER A 214 16.02 12.93 8.23
C SER A 214 15.31 12.81 6.89
N GLU A 215 15.52 13.77 5.98
CA GLU A 215 14.91 13.80 4.65
C GLU A 215 15.42 12.69 3.72
N PHE A 216 16.63 12.16 3.97
CA PHE A 216 17.23 11.07 3.18
C PHE A 216 16.99 9.69 3.79
N GLU A 217 16.59 9.57 5.06
CA GLU A 217 16.43 8.26 5.70
C GLU A 217 15.41 7.38 4.96
N ASN A 218 14.35 7.99 4.41
CA ASN A 218 13.33 7.30 3.64
C ASN A 218 13.88 6.64 2.37
N LEU A 219 14.89 7.25 1.74
CA LEU A 219 15.61 6.66 0.61
C LEU A 219 16.29 5.34 0.99
N PHE A 220 16.95 5.31 2.15
CA PHE A 220 17.70 4.15 2.60
C PHE A 220 16.78 3.02 3.08
N LYS A 221 15.60 3.34 3.59
CA LYS A 221 14.62 2.35 4.04
C LYS A 221 14.06 1.47 2.91
N LYS A 222 14.12 1.94 1.65
CA LYS A 222 13.83 1.09 0.46
C LYS A 222 14.78 -0.09 0.31
N ALA A 223 15.97 -0.07 0.94
CA ALA A 223 16.86 -1.22 0.92
C ALA A 223 16.35 -2.32 1.86
N ILE A 224 16.27 -3.56 1.37
CA ILE A 224 15.67 -4.69 2.09
C ILE A 224 16.36 -5.01 3.43
N ASN A 225 17.61 -4.57 3.60
CA ASN A 225 18.41 -4.76 4.80
C ASN A 225 18.63 -3.48 5.62
N TYR A 226 17.84 -2.42 5.42
CA TYR A 226 17.95 -1.20 6.21
C TYR A 226 17.75 -1.48 7.72
N VAL A 227 18.62 -0.87 8.52
CA VAL A 227 18.56 -0.86 9.99
C VAL A 227 18.64 0.59 10.47
N PRO A 228 17.66 1.07 11.26
CA PRO A 228 17.68 2.41 11.83
C PRO A 228 18.97 2.70 12.59
N LEU A 229 19.47 3.93 12.50
CA LEU A 229 20.69 4.34 13.20
C LEU A 229 20.55 4.21 14.72
N GLU A 230 19.35 4.43 15.25
CA GLU A 230 19.03 4.24 16.68
C GLU A 230 19.28 2.80 17.15
N ASN A 231 19.05 1.80 16.30
CA ASN A 231 19.36 0.40 16.64
C ASN A 231 20.88 0.13 16.71
N LEU A 232 21.70 1.04 16.20
CA LEU A 232 23.16 0.97 16.25
C LEU A 232 23.77 1.81 17.39
N THR A 233 22.99 2.64 18.08
CA THR A 233 23.51 3.58 19.10
C THR A 233 22.64 3.67 20.35
N LYS A 234 23.24 3.99 21.50
CA LYS A 234 22.50 4.26 22.75
C LYS A 234 22.11 5.73 22.93
N ASP A 235 22.54 6.59 22.01
CA ASP A 235 22.36 8.04 22.11
C ASP A 235 21.18 8.46 21.23
N ILE A 236 20.35 9.38 21.74
CA ILE A 236 19.30 10.02 20.96
C ILE A 236 19.97 10.81 19.83
N ILE A 237 19.52 10.62 18.59
CA ILE A 237 19.93 11.48 17.48
C ILE A 237 19.31 12.85 17.73
N THR A 238 20.12 13.84 18.07
CA THR A 238 19.66 15.23 18.09
C THR A 238 19.36 15.64 16.65
N THR A 239 18.10 15.93 16.34
CA THR A 239 17.69 16.56 15.08
C THR A 239 18.34 17.94 15.02
N TYR A 240 19.33 18.10 14.15
CA TYR A 240 19.91 19.41 13.82
C TYR A 240 19.04 20.10 12.76
N PRO A 241 19.07 21.45 12.69
CA PRO A 241 18.42 22.15 11.61
C PRO A 241 18.90 21.68 10.24
N VAL A 242 17.96 21.50 9.31
CA VAL A 242 18.28 21.10 7.94
C VAL A 242 19.12 22.19 7.25
N LYS A 243 20.28 21.80 6.70
CA LYS A 243 21.20 22.73 6.02
C LYS A 243 20.86 22.85 4.53
N TYR A 244 20.70 24.09 4.06
CA TYR A 244 20.28 24.44 2.70
C TYR A 244 21.29 25.40 2.05
N VAL A 245 21.96 24.97 0.99
CA VAL A 245 22.91 25.79 0.25
C VAL A 245 22.23 26.46 -0.94
N ILE A 246 22.43 27.75 -1.11
CA ILE A 246 21.95 28.52 -2.27
C ILE A 246 23.17 29.09 -3.00
N VAL A 247 23.39 28.66 -4.24
CA VAL A 247 24.45 29.19 -5.12
C VAL A 247 23.80 30.11 -6.16
N SER A 248 24.19 31.38 -6.16
CA SER A 248 23.55 32.41 -6.99
C SER A 248 24.55 33.26 -7.76
N ASP A 249 24.18 33.71 -8.96
CA ASP A 249 24.83 34.87 -9.55
C ASP A 249 24.58 36.12 -8.68
N PRO A 250 25.60 36.98 -8.45
CA PRO A 250 25.47 38.14 -7.58
C PRO A 250 24.41 39.15 -8.02
N ASN A 251 24.02 39.18 -9.29
CA ASN A 251 22.96 40.07 -9.78
C ASN A 251 21.57 39.68 -9.23
N PHE A 252 21.42 38.46 -8.70
CA PHE A 252 20.15 37.97 -8.14
C PHE A 252 20.12 37.99 -6.61
N GLN A 253 21.18 38.44 -5.95
CA GLN A 253 21.28 38.51 -4.48
C GLN A 253 20.06 39.18 -3.84
N SER A 254 19.64 40.35 -4.34
CA SER A 254 18.48 41.04 -3.77
C SER A 254 17.15 40.33 -4.07
N ALA A 255 17.05 39.66 -5.23
CA ALA A 255 15.83 38.97 -5.65
C ALA A 255 15.57 37.71 -4.82
N ILE A 256 16.63 36.99 -4.40
CA ILE A 256 16.53 35.74 -3.64
C ILE A 256 16.38 35.95 -2.13
N GLN A 257 16.70 37.14 -1.61
CA GLN A 257 16.70 37.43 -0.17
C GLN A 257 15.40 37.07 0.56
N PRO A 258 14.20 37.38 0.03
CA PRO A 258 12.95 37.01 0.70
C PRO A 258 12.79 35.50 0.91
N LEU A 259 13.30 34.67 -0.02
CA LEU A 259 13.30 33.22 0.14
C LEU A 259 14.28 32.80 1.24
N ILE A 260 15.50 33.35 1.26
CA ILE A 260 16.51 33.06 2.30
C ILE A 260 15.94 33.35 3.69
N GLU A 261 15.32 34.52 3.86
CA GLU A 261 14.69 34.93 5.12
C GLU A 261 13.59 33.95 5.53
N TRP A 262 12.71 33.57 4.60
CA TRP A 262 11.65 32.60 4.88
C TRP A 262 12.20 31.22 5.21
N LYS A 263 13.16 30.69 4.43
CA LYS A 263 13.79 29.37 4.67
C LYS A 263 14.48 29.33 6.03
N THR A 264 15.17 30.40 6.39
CA THR A 264 15.75 30.56 7.74
C THR A 264 14.67 30.58 8.81
N LYS A 265 13.59 31.33 8.57
CA LYS A 265 12.46 31.46 9.50
C LYS A 265 11.74 30.13 9.75
N LYS A 266 11.58 29.29 8.72
CA LYS A 266 10.97 27.95 8.82
C LYS A 266 11.92 26.82 9.24
N GLY A 267 13.14 27.16 9.67
CA GLY A 267 14.02 26.21 10.34
C GLY A 267 15.19 25.67 9.53
N PHE A 268 15.51 26.24 8.37
CA PHE A 268 16.69 25.84 7.62
C PHE A 268 17.91 26.68 7.99
N LEU A 269 19.06 26.02 8.14
CA LEU A 269 20.36 26.68 8.18
C LEU A 269 20.77 27.00 6.74
N VAL A 270 20.49 28.23 6.29
CA VAL A 270 20.75 28.66 4.92
C VAL A 270 22.19 29.13 4.75
N ILE A 271 22.88 28.62 3.74
CA ILE A 271 24.21 29.06 3.31
C ILE A 271 24.09 29.80 1.99
N GLU A 272 24.43 31.08 1.99
CA GLU A 272 24.45 31.93 0.80
C GLU A 272 25.84 31.87 0.13
N ALA A 273 25.87 31.49 -1.15
CA ALA A 273 27.09 31.41 -1.94
C ALA A 273 26.92 32.16 -3.27
N TYR A 274 27.81 33.12 -3.55
CA TYR A 274 27.73 33.93 -4.76
C TYR A 274 28.93 33.68 -5.68
N THR A 275 28.68 33.61 -6.99
CA THR A 275 29.71 33.22 -7.98
C THR A 275 30.86 34.23 -8.15
N ASN A 276 30.73 35.44 -7.60
CA ASN A 276 31.80 36.44 -7.52
C ASN A 276 32.70 36.28 -6.28
N ASP A 277 32.32 35.47 -5.29
CA ASP A 277 33.20 35.09 -4.20
C ASP A 277 34.30 34.16 -4.75
N PRO A 278 35.59 34.49 -4.58
CA PRO A 278 36.69 33.64 -5.03
C PRO A 278 36.69 32.21 -4.45
N LEU A 279 36.04 31.97 -3.29
CA LEU A 279 35.90 30.64 -2.69
C LEU A 279 34.88 29.77 -3.43
N VAL A 280 33.86 30.39 -4.03
CA VAL A 280 32.80 29.73 -4.80
C VAL A 280 33.20 29.64 -6.28
N GLY A 281 33.61 30.78 -6.85
CA GLY A 281 33.91 30.94 -8.27
C GLY A 281 32.68 30.79 -9.18
N ASN A 282 32.92 30.87 -10.48
CA ASN A 282 31.88 30.89 -11.52
C ASN A 282 32.03 29.77 -12.56
N THR A 283 32.73 28.70 -12.21
CA THR A 283 32.89 27.51 -13.07
C THR A 283 32.24 26.31 -12.39
N THR A 284 31.81 25.33 -13.19
CA THR A 284 31.22 24.09 -12.67
C THR A 284 32.11 23.42 -11.62
N ASN A 285 33.41 23.30 -11.90
CA ASN A 285 34.37 22.72 -10.98
C ASN A 285 34.60 23.54 -9.71
N SER A 286 34.64 24.88 -9.79
CA SER A 286 34.85 25.71 -8.60
C SER A 286 33.64 25.64 -7.66
N ILE A 287 32.43 25.72 -8.21
CA ILE A 287 31.18 25.63 -7.46
C ILE A 287 31.04 24.24 -6.83
N ARG A 288 31.26 23.16 -7.60
CA ARG A 288 31.22 21.79 -7.07
C ARG A 288 32.21 21.60 -5.93
N ASN A 289 33.46 22.10 -6.08
CA ASN A 289 34.46 21.97 -5.02
C ASN A 289 34.07 22.73 -3.74
N TYR A 290 33.43 23.90 -3.88
CA TYR A 290 32.94 24.66 -2.73
C TYR A 290 31.84 23.90 -1.96
N ILE A 291 30.88 23.31 -2.66
CA ILE A 291 29.80 22.53 -2.03
C ILE A 291 30.38 21.22 -1.44
N LYS A 292 31.24 20.53 -2.19
CA LYS A 292 31.90 19.31 -1.75
C LYS A 292 32.73 19.51 -0.48
N ASP A 293 33.37 20.66 -0.30
CA ASP A 293 34.12 20.97 0.93
C ASP A 293 33.22 20.94 2.18
N MET A 294 31.97 21.40 2.08
CA MET A 294 31.01 21.31 3.19
C MET A 294 30.63 19.86 3.50
N TYR A 295 30.48 19.02 2.46
CA TYR A 295 30.20 17.60 2.63
C TYR A 295 31.39 16.86 3.26
N ASP A 296 32.59 17.05 2.72
CA ASP A 296 33.82 16.40 3.17
C ASP A 296 34.18 16.79 4.61
N ASN A 297 33.88 18.02 5.02
CA ASN A 297 34.16 18.53 6.37
C ASN A 297 32.98 18.41 7.35
N ALA A 298 31.88 17.76 6.97
CA ALA A 298 30.74 17.55 7.87
C ALA A 298 31.16 16.85 9.18
N THR A 299 30.42 17.11 10.26
CA THR A 299 30.61 16.47 11.56
C THR A 299 29.27 16.07 12.17
N PRO A 300 29.22 15.19 13.18
CA PRO A 300 27.96 14.89 13.85
C PRO A 300 27.22 16.13 14.40
N ASN A 301 27.93 17.20 14.77
CA ASN A 301 27.32 18.45 15.27
C ASN A 301 27.10 19.51 14.19
N ASP A 302 27.55 19.25 12.97
CA ASP A 302 27.39 20.11 11.81
C ASP A 302 27.27 19.21 10.56
N PRO A 303 26.10 18.55 10.39
CA PRO A 303 25.94 17.50 9.40
C PRO A 303 26.00 18.03 7.96
N ALA A 304 26.17 17.12 7.02
CA ALA A 304 26.27 17.44 5.60
C ALA A 304 25.00 18.14 5.06
N PRO A 305 25.14 19.12 4.14
CA PRO A 305 24.01 19.79 3.50
C PRO A 305 22.95 18.83 2.94
N THR A 306 21.67 19.21 2.99
CA THR A 306 20.55 18.39 2.48
C THR A 306 20.03 18.92 1.14
N TYR A 307 19.89 20.24 1.01
CA TYR A 307 19.32 20.88 -0.18
C TYR A 307 20.32 21.79 -0.88
N LEU A 308 20.27 21.84 -2.22
CA LEU A 308 20.98 22.81 -3.08
C LEU A 308 19.98 23.55 -3.97
N LEU A 309 20.00 24.88 -3.96
CA LEU A 309 19.30 25.70 -4.96
C LEU A 309 20.30 26.47 -5.80
N LEU A 310 20.26 26.25 -7.12
CA LEU A 310 21.00 27.02 -8.09
C LEU A 310 20.14 28.20 -8.56
N VAL A 311 20.67 29.41 -8.51
CA VAL A 311 19.93 30.64 -8.84
C VAL A 311 20.62 31.36 -10.00
N GLY A 312 20.03 31.21 -11.18
CA GLY A 312 20.51 31.71 -12.45
C GLY A 312 20.32 30.71 -13.57
N ASP A 313 20.27 31.21 -14.80
CA ASP A 313 20.30 30.39 -16.01
C ASP A 313 21.73 29.86 -16.30
N GLU A 314 21.92 29.06 -17.33
CA GLU A 314 23.20 28.42 -17.70
C GLU A 314 24.36 29.42 -17.86
N ALA A 315 24.07 30.63 -18.36
CA ALA A 315 25.09 31.67 -18.51
C ALA A 315 25.50 32.34 -17.19
N GLN A 316 24.69 32.20 -16.13
CA GLN A 316 24.92 32.79 -14.81
C GLN A 316 25.50 31.76 -13.83
N VAL A 317 24.94 30.55 -13.81
CA VAL A 317 25.39 29.41 -13.03
C VAL A 317 25.45 28.21 -13.97
N PRO A 318 26.64 27.86 -14.49
CA PRO A 318 26.77 26.84 -15.54
C PRO A 318 26.41 25.45 -15.03
N SER A 319 26.23 24.50 -15.94
CA SER A 319 25.91 23.11 -15.62
C SER A 319 26.95 22.16 -16.21
N PHE A 320 27.01 20.93 -15.72
CA PHE A 320 27.91 19.93 -16.28
C PHE A 320 27.33 19.36 -17.58
N ASN A 321 28.19 18.88 -18.47
CA ASN A 321 27.73 17.98 -19.53
C ASN A 321 27.46 16.61 -18.91
N GLY A 322 26.31 16.01 -19.25
CA GLY A 322 26.00 14.63 -18.91
C GLY A 322 27.03 13.66 -19.51
N ASN A 323 27.29 12.56 -18.81
CA ASN A 323 28.21 11.53 -19.26
C ASN A 323 27.48 10.39 -20.01
N ALA A 324 26.17 10.24 -19.83
CA ALA A 324 25.33 9.22 -20.46
C ALA A 324 24.53 9.76 -21.67
N GLY A 325 25.08 10.70 -22.44
CA GLY A 325 24.42 11.23 -23.63
C GLY A 325 24.91 12.63 -23.97
N SER A 326 24.09 13.39 -24.70
CA SER A 326 24.38 14.80 -25.04
C SER A 326 23.31 15.71 -24.45
N HIS A 327 23.54 16.21 -23.24
CA HIS A 327 22.66 17.10 -22.48
C HIS A 327 23.44 17.77 -21.35
N ILE A 328 22.82 18.74 -20.67
CA ILE A 328 23.35 19.34 -19.45
C ILE A 328 22.69 18.76 -18.20
N SER A 329 23.43 18.77 -17.09
CA SER A 329 23.00 18.21 -15.81
C SER A 329 23.53 18.99 -14.61
N ASP A 330 22.65 19.25 -13.65
CA ASP A 330 22.98 19.82 -12.34
C ASP A 330 23.33 18.76 -11.29
N MET A 331 23.01 17.48 -11.54
CA MET A 331 23.24 16.37 -10.61
C MET A 331 24.68 16.31 -10.09
N TYR A 332 25.65 16.59 -10.96
CA TYR A 332 27.08 16.56 -10.63
C TYR A 332 27.54 17.61 -9.60
N TYR A 333 26.70 18.60 -9.29
CA TYR A 333 26.94 19.48 -8.14
C TYR A 333 26.71 18.79 -6.79
N CYS A 334 26.06 17.64 -6.79
CA CYS A 334 25.59 16.94 -5.60
C CYS A 334 26.16 15.53 -5.47
N GLU A 335 26.94 15.03 -6.44
CA GLU A 335 27.74 13.80 -6.31
C GLU A 335 29.12 14.13 -5.72
N PHE A 336 29.47 13.51 -4.59
CA PHE A 336 30.66 13.81 -3.79
C PHE A 336 31.42 12.58 -3.31
N ASP A 337 30.71 11.50 -2.96
CA ASP A 337 31.32 10.24 -2.55
C ASP A 337 31.23 9.18 -3.65
N GLY A 338 31.29 7.89 -3.32
CA GLY A 338 31.16 6.83 -4.34
C GLY A 338 32.32 6.62 -5.33
N GLY A 339 33.19 7.62 -5.53
CA GLY A 339 34.34 7.55 -6.42
C GLY A 339 34.04 7.97 -7.86
N GLY A 340 33.14 8.94 -8.07
CA GLY A 340 32.72 9.38 -9.41
C GLY A 340 31.52 8.58 -9.91
N ASP A 341 30.58 8.26 -9.03
CA ASP A 341 29.30 7.67 -9.43
C ASP A 341 28.33 8.75 -9.92
N PHE A 342 27.02 8.54 -9.77
CA PHE A 342 25.98 9.46 -10.23
C PHE A 342 24.81 9.56 -9.25
N TYR A 343 25.00 9.11 -8.00
CA TYR A 343 23.97 9.25 -6.97
C TYR A 343 24.20 10.56 -6.22
N PRO A 344 23.23 11.49 -6.22
CA PRO A 344 23.40 12.77 -5.54
C PRO A 344 23.17 12.66 -4.03
N GLU A 345 24.10 13.22 -3.25
CA GLU A 345 24.08 13.32 -1.78
C GLU A 345 23.17 14.45 -1.27
N MET A 346 22.66 15.29 -2.16
CA MET A 346 21.80 16.43 -1.86
C MET A 346 20.61 16.48 -2.83
N TYR A 347 19.45 16.90 -2.35
CA TYR A 347 18.32 17.23 -3.19
C TYR A 347 18.55 18.60 -3.84
N TYR A 348 18.49 18.67 -5.17
CA TYR A 348 18.80 19.89 -5.91
C TYR A 348 17.65 20.39 -6.78
N GLY A 349 17.62 21.70 -6.99
CA GLY A 349 16.73 22.36 -7.94
C GLY A 349 17.30 23.69 -8.42
N ARG A 350 16.65 24.28 -9.42
CA ARG A 350 17.12 25.50 -10.08
C ARG A 350 16.01 26.55 -10.18
N PHE A 351 16.30 27.76 -9.72
CA PHE A 351 15.59 28.97 -10.12
C PHE A 351 16.31 29.60 -11.32
N SER A 352 15.90 29.20 -12.52
CA SER A 352 16.55 29.67 -13.75
C SER A 352 16.04 31.06 -14.15
N GLY A 353 16.96 31.98 -14.40
CA GLY A 353 16.63 33.34 -14.81
C GLY A 353 17.86 34.11 -15.30
N THR A 354 17.63 35.01 -16.26
CA THR A 354 18.66 35.86 -16.88
C THR A 354 18.61 37.32 -16.40
N ILE A 355 17.56 37.70 -15.65
CA ILE A 355 17.34 39.02 -15.04
C ILE A 355 16.68 38.86 -13.66
N SER A 356 16.83 39.84 -12.78
CA SER A 356 16.32 39.78 -11.40
C SER A 356 14.81 39.52 -11.32
N GLU A 357 14.02 40.09 -12.24
CA GLU A 357 12.56 39.91 -12.29
C GLU A 357 12.14 38.46 -12.54
N HIS A 358 12.97 37.64 -13.19
CA HIS A 358 12.69 36.21 -13.35
C HIS A 358 12.81 35.47 -12.02
N ILE A 359 13.79 35.83 -11.20
CA ILE A 359 14.02 35.22 -9.89
C ILE A 359 12.98 35.70 -8.88
N GLU A 360 12.67 37.01 -8.87
CA GLU A 360 11.63 37.59 -8.00
C GLU A 360 10.29 36.87 -8.18
N ARG A 361 9.87 36.58 -9.42
CA ARG A 361 8.61 35.86 -9.69
C ARG A 361 8.62 34.44 -9.13
N GLN A 362 9.74 33.74 -9.22
CA GLN A 362 9.88 32.37 -8.69
C GLN A 362 9.85 32.36 -7.16
N VAL A 363 10.53 33.33 -6.54
CA VAL A 363 10.51 33.57 -5.10
C VAL A 363 9.09 33.91 -4.63
N GLU A 364 8.41 34.86 -5.27
CA GLU A 364 7.04 35.26 -4.91
C GLU A 364 6.07 34.07 -4.95
N LYS A 365 6.14 33.22 -5.99
CA LYS A 365 5.29 32.03 -6.10
C LYS A 365 5.59 31.00 -5.02
N THR A 366 6.87 30.77 -4.74
CA THR A 366 7.33 29.82 -3.71
C THR A 366 6.90 30.27 -2.33
N LEU A 367 7.07 31.56 -1.99
CA LEU A 367 6.61 32.15 -0.74
C LEU A 367 5.09 32.06 -0.61
N MET A 368 4.34 32.35 -1.67
CA MET A 368 2.88 32.25 -1.64
C MET A 368 2.42 30.83 -1.29
N HIS A 369 3.05 29.84 -1.91
CA HIS A 369 2.78 28.43 -1.68
C HIS A 369 3.17 28.01 -0.26
N GLU A 370 4.43 28.19 0.12
CA GLU A 370 4.94 27.72 1.42
C GLU A 370 4.38 28.46 2.62
N MET A 371 4.02 29.75 2.48
CA MET A 371 3.36 30.53 3.54
C MET A 371 1.83 30.43 3.49
N TYR A 372 1.29 29.69 2.51
CA TYR A 372 -0.14 29.49 2.30
C TYR A 372 -0.94 30.81 2.24
N THR A 373 -0.45 31.77 1.43
CA THR A 373 -1.04 33.12 1.31
C THR A 373 -1.88 33.29 0.03
N PHE A 374 -2.38 32.19 -0.52
CA PHE A 374 -3.27 32.20 -1.67
C PHE A 374 -4.53 33.04 -1.39
N PRO A 375 -4.97 33.92 -2.31
CA PRO A 375 -6.22 34.67 -2.11
C PRO A 375 -7.46 33.78 -2.02
N ASN A 376 -7.45 32.64 -2.72
CA ASN A 376 -8.45 31.58 -2.60
C ASN A 376 -7.74 30.23 -2.81
N PRO A 377 -7.63 29.37 -1.79
CA PRO A 377 -6.93 28.09 -1.90
C PRO A 377 -7.78 26.97 -2.51
N SER A 378 -9.06 27.19 -2.88
CA SER A 378 -9.94 26.11 -3.37
C SER A 378 -9.41 25.39 -4.63
N PHE A 379 -8.59 26.07 -5.43
CA PHE A 379 -7.95 25.47 -6.62
C PHE A 379 -7.02 24.30 -6.26
N LEU A 380 -6.63 24.16 -4.99
CA LEU A 380 -5.81 23.04 -4.55
C LEU A 380 -6.55 21.70 -4.62
N GLU A 381 -7.88 21.69 -4.71
CA GLU A 381 -8.67 20.47 -4.98
C GLU A 381 -8.56 20.00 -6.44
N ASP A 382 -8.17 20.88 -7.37
CA ASP A 382 -8.16 20.60 -8.80
C ASP A 382 -6.84 19.94 -9.26
N ILE A 383 -6.97 18.80 -9.94
CA ILE A 383 -5.86 17.98 -10.46
C ILE A 383 -6.01 17.80 -11.97
N VAL A 384 -4.94 17.97 -12.75
CA VAL A 384 -4.97 17.79 -14.21
C VAL A 384 -4.07 16.62 -14.61
N LEU A 385 -4.63 15.57 -15.19
CA LEU A 385 -3.89 14.37 -15.58
C LEU A 385 -4.06 14.09 -17.08
N VAL A 386 -2.96 13.94 -17.80
CA VAL A 386 -2.98 13.86 -19.27
C VAL A 386 -2.10 12.70 -19.76
N ALA A 387 -2.74 11.69 -20.33
CA ALA A 387 -2.11 10.72 -21.21
C ALA A 387 -2.10 11.30 -22.62
N GLY A 388 -0.97 11.86 -23.05
CA GLY A 388 -0.87 12.54 -24.35
C GLY A 388 -0.98 11.60 -25.55
N VAL A 389 -0.93 12.17 -26.74
CA VAL A 389 -1.26 11.48 -28.00
C VAL A 389 -0.06 10.67 -28.51
N ASP A 390 -0.19 9.35 -28.48
CA ASP A 390 0.65 8.42 -29.24
C ASP A 390 -0.16 7.17 -29.58
N ALA A 391 -0.33 6.86 -30.85
CA ALA A 391 -1.20 5.74 -31.27
C ALA A 391 -0.67 4.35 -30.91
N SER A 392 0.63 4.21 -30.63
CA SER A 392 1.27 2.93 -30.33
C SER A 392 1.47 2.74 -28.84
N MET A 393 1.88 3.80 -28.12
CA MET A 393 2.33 3.73 -26.73
C MET A 393 1.29 4.27 -25.75
N ALA A 394 0.56 5.34 -26.07
CA ALA A 394 -0.35 5.98 -25.13
C ALA A 394 -1.51 5.10 -24.62
N PRO A 395 -2.12 4.18 -25.43
CA PRO A 395 -3.17 3.29 -24.94
C PRO A 395 -2.75 2.41 -23.75
N THR A 396 -1.46 2.09 -23.66
CA THR A 396 -0.92 1.18 -22.65
C THR A 396 -0.11 1.95 -21.59
N TYR A 397 0.89 2.70 -22.02
CA TYR A 397 1.82 3.40 -21.14
C TYR A 397 1.18 4.65 -20.54
N GLY A 398 0.74 5.56 -21.41
CA GLY A 398 0.16 6.84 -20.98
C GLY A 398 -1.10 6.63 -20.14
N ASN A 399 -2.07 5.88 -20.69
CA ASN A 399 -3.30 5.55 -19.97
C ASN A 399 -3.00 4.71 -18.73
N GLY A 400 -2.04 3.77 -18.76
CA GLY A 400 -1.68 2.96 -17.60
C GLY A 400 -1.17 3.77 -16.42
N GLN A 401 -0.26 4.72 -16.68
CA GLN A 401 0.24 5.65 -15.67
C GLN A 401 -0.90 6.48 -15.08
N ILE A 402 -1.74 7.10 -15.91
CA ILE A 402 -2.82 7.97 -15.43
C ILE A 402 -3.95 7.20 -14.74
N ASN A 403 -4.30 6.01 -15.25
CA ASN A 403 -5.29 5.13 -14.63
C ASN A 403 -4.83 4.66 -13.25
N TYR A 404 -3.56 4.33 -13.08
CA TYR A 404 -3.02 4.00 -11.76
C TYR A 404 -3.21 5.15 -10.77
N GLY A 405 -2.73 6.35 -11.14
CA GLY A 405 -2.86 7.53 -10.28
C GLY A 405 -4.31 7.85 -9.92
N THR A 406 -5.23 7.74 -10.89
CA THR A 406 -6.66 8.01 -10.65
C THR A 406 -7.38 6.92 -9.87
N ASN A 407 -7.00 5.65 -10.02
CA ASN A 407 -7.62 4.56 -9.27
C ASN A 407 -7.28 4.63 -7.78
N TYR A 408 -6.04 4.99 -7.44
CA TYR A 408 -5.56 4.89 -6.06
C TYR A 408 -5.55 6.23 -5.32
N TYR A 409 -5.31 7.37 -5.98
CA TYR A 409 -5.01 8.62 -5.28
C TYR A 409 -5.79 9.82 -5.80
N PHE A 410 -5.69 10.11 -7.10
CA PHE A 410 -6.28 11.29 -7.70
C PHE A 410 -7.73 11.01 -8.12
N ASN A 411 -8.65 11.03 -7.16
CA ASN A 411 -10.08 10.81 -7.40
C ASN A 411 -10.97 11.49 -6.35
N ALA A 412 -12.28 11.40 -6.57
CA ALA A 412 -13.28 12.02 -5.70
C ALA A 412 -13.32 11.43 -4.27
N ALA A 413 -12.86 10.20 -4.05
CA ALA A 413 -12.79 9.62 -2.70
C ALA A 413 -11.75 10.34 -1.82
N HIS A 414 -10.74 10.94 -2.46
CA HIS A 414 -9.70 11.75 -1.82
C HIS A 414 -10.01 13.26 -1.87
N ASN A 415 -11.27 13.63 -2.15
CA ASN A 415 -11.72 15.03 -2.26
C ASN A 415 -10.99 15.83 -3.36
N HIS A 416 -10.66 15.19 -4.49
CA HIS A 416 -10.06 15.85 -5.64
C HIS A 416 -11.06 16.03 -6.79
N ASN A 417 -11.01 17.22 -7.42
CA ASN A 417 -11.68 17.52 -8.68
C ASN A 417 -10.71 17.21 -9.83
N VAL A 418 -10.89 16.06 -10.49
CA VAL A 418 -9.89 15.53 -11.41
C VAL A 418 -10.29 15.77 -12.87
N HIS A 419 -9.46 16.51 -13.57
CA HIS A 419 -9.55 16.75 -15.02
C HIS A 419 -8.66 15.73 -15.74
N ASN A 420 -9.26 14.57 -16.07
CA ASN A 420 -8.55 13.42 -16.63
C ASN A 420 -8.73 13.32 -18.16
N TYR A 421 -7.61 13.33 -18.88
CA TYR A 421 -7.54 13.23 -20.34
C TYR A 421 -6.81 11.96 -20.76
N LEU A 422 -7.57 10.90 -21.01
CA LEU A 422 -7.06 9.62 -21.51
C LEU A 422 -6.99 9.62 -23.04
N TYR A 423 -6.08 8.83 -23.61
CA TYR A 423 -5.94 8.67 -25.05
C TYR A 423 -6.97 7.68 -25.61
N GLY A 424 -7.72 8.09 -26.65
CA GLY A 424 -8.65 7.26 -27.41
C GLY A 424 -9.92 6.85 -26.67
N VAL A 425 -10.04 7.18 -25.38
CA VAL A 425 -11.19 6.87 -24.52
C VAL A 425 -11.54 8.06 -23.65
N LEU A 426 -12.84 8.26 -23.39
CA LEU A 426 -13.31 9.29 -22.45
C LEU A 426 -13.20 8.76 -21.02
N ALA A 427 -12.48 9.49 -20.16
CA ALA A 427 -12.52 9.26 -18.73
C ALA A 427 -13.93 9.57 -18.16
N PRO A 428 -14.34 8.96 -17.03
CA PRO A 428 -15.61 9.27 -16.39
C PRO A 428 -15.76 10.77 -16.11
N GLY A 429 -16.82 11.38 -16.66
CA GLY A 429 -17.09 12.81 -16.49
C GLY A 429 -16.33 13.75 -17.42
N ALA A 430 -15.34 13.27 -18.19
CA ALA A 430 -14.58 14.09 -19.13
C ALA A 430 -15.39 14.41 -20.41
N LEU A 431 -15.15 15.60 -20.96
CA LEU A 431 -15.75 16.04 -22.22
C LEU A 431 -14.90 15.70 -23.45
N PHE A 432 -13.60 15.50 -23.25
CA PHE A 432 -12.62 15.25 -24.31
C PHE A 432 -11.68 14.12 -23.88
N SER A 433 -11.38 13.20 -24.80
CA SER A 433 -10.17 12.38 -24.73
C SER A 433 -9.00 13.20 -25.27
N SER A 434 -7.76 12.83 -24.96
CA SER A 434 -6.58 13.61 -25.34
C SER A 434 -6.38 13.72 -26.85
N ASP A 435 -6.86 12.77 -27.65
CA ASP A 435 -6.79 12.79 -29.12
C ASP A 435 -7.87 13.63 -29.81
N MET A 436 -8.77 14.27 -29.04
CA MET A 436 -9.82 15.12 -29.59
C MET A 436 -9.34 16.56 -29.79
N SER A 437 -9.81 17.20 -30.86
CA SER A 437 -9.41 18.59 -31.23
C SER A 437 -9.71 19.67 -30.17
N GLY A 438 -10.56 19.38 -29.17
CA GLY A 438 -10.86 20.28 -28.07
C GLY A 438 -9.94 20.13 -26.85
N ALA A 439 -9.14 19.07 -26.78
CA ALA A 439 -8.36 18.71 -25.60
C ALA A 439 -7.35 19.80 -25.21
N SER A 440 -6.55 20.32 -26.16
CA SER A 440 -5.56 21.36 -25.87
C SER A 440 -6.20 22.59 -25.22
N SER A 441 -7.30 23.09 -25.78
CA SER A 441 -7.99 24.24 -25.22
C SER A 441 -8.63 23.96 -23.86
N ALA A 442 -9.13 22.74 -23.64
CA ALA A 442 -9.70 22.33 -22.36
C ALA A 442 -8.61 22.26 -21.28
N ILE A 443 -7.48 21.60 -21.56
CA ILE A 443 -6.33 21.51 -20.66
C ILE A 443 -5.81 22.90 -20.28
N ILE A 444 -5.62 23.80 -21.26
CA ILE A 444 -5.17 25.18 -21.00
C ILE A 444 -6.19 25.94 -20.12
N ASN A 445 -7.49 25.68 -20.29
CA ASN A 445 -8.53 26.28 -19.45
C ASN A 445 -8.50 25.73 -18.02
N ASP A 446 -8.38 24.41 -17.83
CA ASP A 446 -8.31 23.81 -16.50
C ASP A 446 -7.07 24.31 -15.75
N ILE A 447 -5.92 24.36 -16.42
CA ILE A 447 -4.69 24.97 -15.86
C ILE A 447 -4.90 26.47 -15.57
N SER A 448 -5.66 27.18 -16.41
CA SER A 448 -5.99 28.61 -16.21
C SER A 448 -6.97 28.86 -15.06
N ASP A 449 -7.85 27.91 -14.76
CA ASP A 449 -8.79 27.98 -13.63
C ASP A 449 -8.08 27.72 -12.30
N GLY A 450 -7.00 26.93 -12.35
CA GLY A 450 -6.04 26.65 -11.28
C GLY A 450 -5.98 25.17 -10.96
N SER A 451 -4.80 24.64 -10.64
CA SER A 451 -4.61 23.27 -10.16
C SER A 451 -3.48 23.20 -9.14
N SER A 452 -3.61 22.29 -8.16
CA SER A 452 -2.52 21.96 -7.22
C SER A 452 -1.44 21.10 -7.86
N PHE A 453 -1.86 20.20 -8.74
CA PHE A 453 -0.99 19.23 -9.39
C PHE A 453 -1.42 19.00 -10.83
N ALA A 454 -0.44 18.96 -11.73
CA ALA A 454 -0.67 18.50 -13.09
C ALA A 454 0.42 17.50 -13.52
N ASN A 455 0.03 16.43 -14.19
CA ASN A 455 0.98 15.48 -14.74
C ASN A 455 0.64 15.08 -16.17
N TYR A 456 1.63 15.23 -17.05
CA TYR A 456 1.58 14.88 -18.45
C TYR A 456 2.58 13.78 -18.77
N THR A 457 2.15 12.77 -19.52
CA THR A 457 3.01 11.71 -20.04
C THR A 457 2.73 11.47 -21.51
N ALA A 458 3.72 11.78 -22.37
CA ALA A 458 3.82 11.44 -23.80
C ALA A 458 4.93 12.31 -24.44
N HIS A 459 4.67 12.92 -25.60
CA HIS A 459 5.63 13.71 -26.38
C HIS A 459 5.75 15.14 -25.89
N CYS A 460 6.97 15.63 -25.78
CA CYS A 460 7.27 17.04 -25.53
C CYS A 460 8.42 17.47 -26.43
N GLY A 461 8.51 18.79 -26.61
CA GLY A 461 9.75 19.44 -27.01
C GLY A 461 10.19 20.44 -25.95
N PRO A 462 11.29 21.18 -26.21
CA PRO A 462 11.73 22.25 -25.31
C PRO A 462 10.66 23.33 -25.07
N SER A 463 9.69 23.47 -25.98
CA SER A 463 8.59 24.43 -25.87
C SER A 463 7.42 23.98 -24.99
N GLY A 464 7.29 22.69 -24.65
CA GLY A 464 6.21 22.17 -23.81
C GLY A 464 5.58 20.87 -24.30
N TRP A 465 4.36 20.61 -23.84
CA TRP A 465 3.59 19.42 -24.17
C TRP A 465 3.14 19.49 -25.63
N SER A 466 3.44 18.46 -26.41
CA SER A 466 3.24 18.51 -27.86
C SER A 466 1.80 18.24 -28.28
N ASP A 467 1.18 17.17 -27.78
CA ASP A 467 -0.18 16.78 -28.16
C ASP A 467 -0.86 16.01 -27.02
N PRO A 468 -1.93 16.55 -26.38
CA PRO A 468 -2.48 17.89 -26.59
C PRO A 468 -1.46 19.00 -26.34
N SER A 469 -1.47 20.01 -27.22
CA SER A 469 -0.52 21.11 -27.17
C SER A 469 -0.74 22.02 -25.95
N PHE A 470 0.29 22.19 -25.12
CA PHE A 470 0.40 23.26 -24.14
C PHE A 470 1.85 23.74 -24.11
N GLU A 471 2.09 24.90 -24.73
CA GLU A 471 3.44 25.36 -25.05
C GLU A 471 3.76 26.74 -24.45
N ASN A 472 5.02 27.16 -24.57
CA ASN A 472 5.53 28.47 -24.17
C ASN A 472 4.67 29.65 -24.64
N SER A 473 4.08 29.57 -25.84
CA SER A 473 3.21 30.62 -26.38
C SER A 473 1.92 30.82 -25.57
N ASP A 474 1.42 29.75 -24.95
CA ASP A 474 0.13 29.75 -24.25
C ASP A 474 0.26 30.32 -22.82
N ILE A 475 1.44 30.21 -22.22
CA ILE A 475 1.72 30.62 -20.84
C ILE A 475 1.37 32.10 -20.60
N SER A 476 1.62 32.96 -21.58
CA SER A 476 1.27 34.39 -21.48
C SER A 476 -0.24 34.61 -21.30
N GLY A 477 -1.05 33.75 -21.90
CA GLY A 477 -2.52 33.77 -21.91
C GLY A 477 -3.19 33.08 -20.71
N LEU A 478 -2.44 32.36 -19.85
CA LEU A 478 -3.01 31.68 -18.69
C LEU A 478 -3.67 32.67 -17.72
N ASN A 479 -4.80 32.25 -17.14
CA ASN A 479 -5.59 33.06 -16.20
C ASN A 479 -5.42 32.65 -14.73
N ASN A 480 -4.51 31.72 -14.42
CA ASN A 480 -4.30 31.17 -13.08
C ASN A 480 -3.47 32.07 -12.16
N ILE A 481 -3.84 33.36 -12.12
CA ILE A 481 -3.18 34.35 -11.27
C ILE A 481 -3.32 33.93 -9.81
N ASN A 482 -2.19 33.69 -9.13
CA ASN A 482 -2.11 33.22 -7.74
C ASN A 482 -2.75 31.84 -7.50
N LYS A 483 -2.89 31.01 -8.54
CA LYS A 483 -3.51 29.68 -8.51
C LYS A 483 -2.64 28.65 -9.24
N PHE A 484 -1.41 28.52 -8.79
CA PHE A 484 -0.41 27.69 -9.44
C PHE A 484 0.04 26.58 -8.48
N GLY A 485 0.18 25.37 -9.01
CA GLY A 485 0.66 24.20 -8.32
C GLY A 485 1.98 23.69 -8.88
N VAL A 486 2.30 22.43 -8.58
CA VAL A 486 3.46 21.73 -9.14
C VAL A 486 3.03 20.96 -10.38
N MET A 487 3.91 20.90 -11.39
CA MET A 487 3.67 20.15 -12.60
C MET A 487 4.78 19.14 -12.85
N ILE A 488 4.43 17.97 -13.38
CA ILE A 488 5.38 16.94 -13.79
C ILE A 488 5.17 16.63 -15.27
N GLY A 489 6.23 16.74 -16.07
CA GLY A 489 6.26 16.28 -17.45
C GLY A 489 7.13 15.05 -17.58
N ASN A 490 6.50 13.88 -17.61
CA ASN A 490 7.16 12.64 -18.02
C ASN A 490 7.23 12.61 -19.55
N CYS A 491 8.10 13.47 -20.10
CA CYS A 491 8.21 13.70 -21.53
C CYS A 491 9.54 14.37 -21.89
N CYS A 492 9.93 14.24 -23.17
CA CYS A 492 11.20 14.73 -23.70
C CYS A 492 11.43 16.24 -23.51
N GLN A 493 12.61 16.61 -23.03
CA GLN A 493 13.21 17.94 -23.20
C GLN A 493 12.43 19.12 -22.58
N SER A 494 11.41 18.88 -21.77
CA SER A 494 10.60 19.95 -21.19
C SER A 494 11.37 20.83 -20.19
N ASN A 495 12.53 20.34 -19.70
CA ASN A 495 13.54 21.08 -18.95
C ASN A 495 14.88 21.18 -19.73
N LYS A 496 14.86 21.33 -21.05
CA LYS A 496 16.07 21.53 -21.85
C LYS A 496 16.62 22.97 -21.69
N PHE A 497 17.13 23.31 -20.51
CA PHE A 497 17.56 24.67 -20.14
C PHE A 497 18.94 25.08 -20.71
N ASP A 498 19.49 24.32 -21.67
CA ASP A 498 20.55 24.77 -22.60
C ASP A 498 19.99 25.44 -23.88
N GLU A 499 18.68 25.51 -24.04
CA GLU A 499 17.99 26.34 -25.03
C GLU A 499 17.65 27.73 -24.45
N PRO A 500 17.36 28.77 -25.27
CA PRO A 500 17.14 30.13 -24.75
C PRO A 500 16.07 30.27 -23.66
N VAL A 501 14.96 29.54 -23.78
CA VAL A 501 13.91 29.37 -22.75
C VAL A 501 13.18 28.05 -23.01
N CYS A 502 13.29 27.09 -22.10
CA CYS A 502 12.48 25.86 -22.13
C CYS A 502 11.15 26.01 -21.38
N PHE A 503 10.31 24.97 -21.44
CA PHE A 503 8.96 25.00 -20.89
C PHE A 503 8.92 25.21 -19.38
N GLY A 504 9.68 24.43 -18.61
CA GLY A 504 9.78 24.58 -17.16
C GLY A 504 10.21 26.00 -16.77
N GLU A 505 11.19 26.57 -17.47
CA GLU A 505 11.62 27.95 -17.24
C GLU A 505 10.53 28.96 -17.54
N SER A 506 9.81 28.81 -18.66
CA SER A 506 8.74 29.72 -19.04
C SER A 506 7.59 29.71 -18.02
N LEU A 507 7.20 28.54 -17.53
CA LEU A 507 6.19 28.37 -16.48
C LEU A 507 6.61 29.09 -15.20
N LEU A 508 7.86 28.92 -14.77
CA LEU A 508 8.37 29.50 -13.54
C LEU A 508 8.61 31.02 -13.65
N ARG A 509 9.09 31.49 -14.81
CA ARG A 509 9.33 32.92 -15.09
C ARG A 509 8.04 33.71 -15.33
N ALA A 510 6.90 33.05 -15.51
CA ALA A 510 5.61 33.71 -15.70
C ALA A 510 5.15 34.45 -14.43
N ASN A 511 4.73 35.70 -14.60
CA ASN A 511 4.39 36.57 -13.47
C ASN A 511 3.05 36.15 -12.82
N LYS A 512 3.12 35.69 -11.56
CA LYS A 512 1.98 35.27 -10.73
C LYS A 512 1.10 34.16 -11.33
N LYS A 513 1.59 33.45 -12.35
CA LYS A 513 0.86 32.43 -13.11
C LYS A 513 1.80 31.28 -13.51
N GLY A 514 1.29 30.29 -14.22
CA GLY A 514 2.07 29.11 -14.61
C GLY A 514 2.12 28.09 -13.48
N ALA A 515 3.33 27.70 -13.05
CA ALA A 515 3.56 26.71 -11.98
C ALA A 515 4.52 27.26 -10.90
N VAL A 516 4.45 26.73 -9.67
CA VAL A 516 5.46 27.01 -8.62
C VAL A 516 6.72 26.16 -8.78
N GLY A 517 6.58 24.99 -9.40
CA GLY A 517 7.68 24.08 -9.68
C GLY A 517 7.34 23.13 -10.84
N TYR A 518 8.36 22.68 -11.54
CA TYR A 518 8.24 21.80 -12.70
C TYR A 518 9.32 20.71 -12.68
N ILE A 519 8.91 19.45 -12.69
CA ILE A 519 9.81 18.29 -12.78
C ILE A 519 9.74 17.74 -14.21
N GLY A 520 10.90 17.60 -14.86
CA GLY A 520 10.97 17.08 -16.23
C GLY A 520 12.40 16.89 -16.73
N GLY A 521 12.53 16.29 -17.91
CA GLY A 521 13.81 15.92 -18.51
C GLY A 521 14.50 17.06 -19.28
N SER A 522 15.83 17.19 -19.13
CA SER A 522 16.69 18.04 -19.97
C SER A 522 17.02 17.43 -21.33
N ASN A 523 16.64 16.17 -21.53
CA ASN A 523 16.80 15.42 -22.77
C ASN A 523 15.57 14.53 -23.02
N ASN A 524 15.63 13.68 -24.04
CA ASN A 524 14.57 12.73 -24.34
C ASN A 524 14.35 11.78 -23.15
N THR A 525 13.08 11.55 -22.80
CA THR A 525 12.71 10.51 -21.82
C THR A 525 12.22 9.27 -22.55
N TYR A 526 12.04 8.19 -21.82
CA TYR A 526 11.74 6.86 -22.34
C TYR A 526 10.43 6.33 -21.78
N TRP A 527 9.75 5.48 -22.54
CA TRP A 527 8.41 5.01 -22.18
C TRP A 527 8.39 4.09 -20.95
N ASP A 528 9.27 3.09 -20.89
CA ASP A 528 9.31 2.16 -19.76
C ASP A 528 9.78 2.86 -18.48
N GLU A 529 10.88 3.63 -18.57
CA GLU A 529 11.43 4.32 -17.41
C GLU A 529 10.48 5.39 -16.85
N ASP A 530 9.79 6.17 -17.68
CA ASP A 530 8.80 7.14 -17.17
C ASP A 530 7.58 6.46 -16.54
N TYR A 531 7.22 5.27 -17.00
CA TYR A 531 6.15 4.47 -16.42
C TYR A 531 6.56 3.99 -15.01
N TRP A 532 7.75 3.39 -14.87
CA TRP A 532 8.28 2.99 -13.57
C TRP A 532 8.53 4.17 -12.63
N TRP A 533 8.97 5.30 -13.18
CA TRP A 533 9.20 6.52 -12.42
C TRP A 533 7.93 6.97 -11.70
N ALA A 534 6.77 6.87 -12.38
CA ALA A 534 5.49 7.29 -11.83
C ALA A 534 4.85 6.26 -10.90
N ILE A 535 4.88 4.96 -11.26
CA ILE A 535 4.07 3.92 -10.59
C ILE A 535 4.88 2.74 -10.01
N GLY A 536 6.21 2.77 -10.11
CA GLY A 536 7.08 1.71 -9.62
C GLY A 536 7.42 0.64 -10.64
N ASN A 537 8.42 -0.21 -10.32
CA ASN A 537 8.88 -1.30 -11.19
C ASN A 537 7.74 -2.28 -11.50
N ALA A 538 7.64 -2.74 -12.74
CA ALA A 538 6.62 -3.71 -13.18
C ALA A 538 7.14 -4.57 -14.34
N THR A 539 6.96 -5.90 -14.27
CA THR A 539 7.22 -6.84 -15.38
C THR A 539 6.27 -6.64 -16.57
N ASN A 540 5.03 -6.25 -16.30
CA ASN A 540 4.01 -6.09 -17.33
C ASN A 540 3.50 -4.66 -17.37
N ILE A 541 3.82 -3.96 -18.45
CA ILE A 541 3.28 -2.62 -18.71
C ILE A 541 1.89 -2.78 -19.32
N THR A 542 0.87 -2.29 -18.61
CA THR A 542 -0.53 -2.40 -19.02
C THR A 542 -1.27 -1.09 -18.88
N ALA A 543 -2.45 -0.99 -19.49
CA ALA A 543 -3.32 0.17 -19.37
C ALA A 543 -4.02 0.27 -18.00
N ASN A 544 -4.02 -0.79 -17.18
CA ASN A 544 -4.68 -0.82 -15.86
C ASN A 544 -3.84 -1.65 -14.87
N PRO A 545 -2.64 -1.17 -14.52
CA PRO A 545 -1.79 -1.86 -13.54
C PRO A 545 -2.47 -1.88 -12.16
N SER A 546 -2.32 -2.99 -11.44
CA SER A 546 -2.74 -3.11 -10.04
C SER A 546 -1.60 -2.77 -9.09
N TYR A 547 -1.91 -2.21 -7.92
CA TYR A 547 -0.93 -1.89 -6.87
C TYR A 547 -0.02 -3.07 -6.52
N ALA A 548 -0.59 -4.27 -6.32
CA ALA A 548 0.18 -5.48 -5.98
C ALA A 548 1.12 -5.98 -7.10
N ALA A 549 0.94 -5.51 -8.34
CA ALA A 549 1.75 -5.90 -9.49
C ALA A 549 2.89 -4.90 -9.77
N THR A 550 2.99 -3.82 -8.99
CA THR A 550 3.98 -2.75 -9.14
C THR A 550 4.80 -2.58 -7.86
N GLY A 551 6.03 -2.10 -7.99
CA GLY A 551 6.78 -1.53 -6.87
C GLY A 551 6.25 -0.14 -6.48
N LEU A 552 6.98 0.59 -5.62
CA LEU A 552 6.61 1.95 -5.21
C LEU A 552 7.20 3.01 -6.15
N GLY A 553 6.34 3.73 -6.86
CA GLY A 553 6.65 4.89 -7.69
C GLY A 553 6.40 6.23 -6.99
N VAL A 554 6.46 7.31 -7.78
CA VAL A 554 6.23 8.68 -7.29
C VAL A 554 4.85 8.89 -6.69
N TYR A 555 3.79 8.34 -7.30
CA TYR A 555 2.44 8.53 -6.78
C TYR A 555 2.29 7.88 -5.39
N ASP A 556 2.80 6.66 -5.23
CA ASP A 556 2.74 5.92 -3.97
C ASP A 556 3.54 6.61 -2.88
N CYS A 557 4.76 7.03 -3.21
CA CYS A 557 5.67 7.67 -2.25
C CYS A 557 5.17 9.06 -1.82
N LEU A 558 4.48 9.80 -2.69
CA LEU A 558 3.97 11.14 -2.38
C LEU A 558 2.69 11.09 -1.53
N MET A 559 1.78 10.16 -1.87
CA MET A 559 0.44 10.08 -1.29
C MET A 559 0.34 9.13 -0.09
N HIS A 560 1.06 8.01 -0.12
CA HIS A 560 1.24 7.06 1.00
C HIS A 560 -0.02 6.56 1.72
N GLU A 561 -1.08 6.26 0.95
CA GLU A 561 -2.42 5.90 1.45
C GLU A 561 -2.76 4.40 1.37
N ASN A 562 -1.92 3.54 0.80
CA ASN A 562 -2.17 2.12 0.53
C ASN A 562 -1.39 1.16 1.45
N GLY A 563 -0.97 1.63 2.62
CA GLY A 563 -0.24 0.83 3.61
C GLY A 563 1.29 0.98 3.52
N GLU A 564 1.76 1.94 2.74
CA GLU A 564 3.15 2.39 2.76
C GLU A 564 3.56 2.76 4.20
N GLN A 565 4.74 2.31 4.61
CA GLN A 565 5.28 2.68 5.91
C GLN A 565 5.78 4.12 5.85
N GLU A 566 5.92 4.80 6.99
CA GLU A 566 6.49 6.16 7.04
C GLU A 566 7.86 6.29 6.35
N SER A 567 8.58 5.17 6.29
CA SER A 567 9.83 5.05 5.56
C SER A 567 9.73 5.26 4.05
N ASP A 568 8.55 5.10 3.47
CA ASP A 568 8.34 5.11 2.04
C ASP A 568 7.86 6.48 1.56
N TRP A 569 7.77 7.47 2.46
CA TRP A 569 7.22 8.80 2.17
C TRP A 569 8.27 9.73 1.54
N PHE A 570 7.92 10.38 0.42
CA PHE A 570 8.77 11.36 -0.28
C PHE A 570 7.95 12.63 -0.54
N ILE A 571 8.23 13.70 0.22
CA ILE A 571 7.26 14.78 0.44
C ILE A 571 7.64 16.13 -0.20
N THR A 572 8.91 16.33 -0.55
CA THR A 572 9.42 17.55 -1.22
C THR A 572 9.66 17.32 -2.71
N GLN A 573 9.73 18.40 -3.52
CA GLN A 573 10.01 18.29 -4.96
C GLN A 573 11.31 17.52 -5.27
N GLY A 574 12.36 17.72 -4.48
CA GLY A 574 13.62 16.99 -4.62
C GLY A 574 13.49 15.51 -4.27
N GLN A 575 12.74 15.18 -3.22
CA GLN A 575 12.42 13.81 -2.85
C GLN A 575 11.57 13.12 -3.92
N ILE A 576 10.56 13.79 -4.48
CA ILE A 576 9.74 13.26 -5.57
C ILE A 576 10.63 12.84 -6.75
N LEU A 577 11.55 13.71 -7.18
CA LEU A 577 12.50 13.38 -8.25
C LEU A 577 13.33 12.13 -7.93
N HIS A 578 13.93 12.08 -6.73
CA HIS A 578 14.74 10.93 -6.31
C HIS A 578 13.90 9.65 -6.23
N SER A 579 12.66 9.70 -5.74
CA SER A 579 11.80 8.52 -5.60
C SER A 579 11.53 7.85 -6.95
N GLY A 580 11.23 8.65 -7.99
CA GLY A 580 11.03 8.12 -9.34
C GLY A 580 12.33 7.62 -9.97
N ASN A 581 13.45 8.34 -9.79
CA ASN A 581 14.75 7.88 -10.30
C ASN A 581 15.22 6.59 -9.59
N LEU A 582 14.86 6.41 -8.32
CA LEU A 582 15.10 5.15 -7.59
C LEU A 582 14.22 4.02 -8.11
N ALA A 583 12.97 4.28 -8.50
CA ALA A 583 12.14 3.27 -9.13
C ALA A 583 12.75 2.79 -10.46
N VAL A 584 13.28 3.73 -11.28
CA VAL A 584 14.07 3.40 -12.49
C VAL A 584 15.36 2.65 -12.15
N THR A 585 16.02 3.04 -11.05
CA THR A 585 17.22 2.37 -10.55
C THR A 585 16.92 0.96 -10.07
N GLN A 586 15.78 0.72 -9.42
CA GLN A 586 15.38 -0.60 -8.96
C GLN A 586 15.05 -1.51 -10.16
N ALA A 587 14.32 -0.98 -11.15
CA ALA A 587 13.96 -1.68 -12.39
C ALA A 587 15.14 -1.93 -13.36
N GLY A 588 16.35 -1.45 -13.04
CA GLY A 588 17.53 -1.65 -13.87
C GLY A 588 17.48 -0.97 -15.24
N GLY A 589 16.73 0.13 -15.38
CA GLY A 589 16.61 0.90 -16.61
C GLY A 589 17.85 1.74 -16.94
N SER A 590 17.66 2.85 -17.66
CA SER A 590 18.74 3.79 -18.00
C SER A 590 19.17 4.67 -16.80
N GLU A 591 19.65 4.05 -15.73
CA GLU A 591 19.86 4.64 -14.39
C GLU A 591 20.62 5.97 -14.43
N GLN A 592 21.89 5.94 -14.83
CA GLN A 592 22.75 7.13 -14.87
C GLN A 592 22.13 8.22 -15.73
N TYR A 593 21.53 7.85 -16.87
CA TYR A 593 20.90 8.81 -17.76
C TYR A 593 19.74 9.53 -17.07
N TYR A 594 18.85 8.80 -16.40
CA TYR A 594 17.70 9.38 -15.69
C TYR A 594 18.10 10.27 -14.51
N TRP A 595 19.13 9.88 -13.75
CA TRP A 595 19.73 10.76 -12.73
C TRP A 595 20.35 12.02 -13.32
N GLU A 596 20.92 11.95 -14.53
CA GLU A 596 21.46 13.13 -15.21
C GLU A 596 20.39 14.04 -15.80
N ILE A 597 19.30 13.51 -16.37
CA ILE A 597 18.36 14.30 -17.19
C ILE A 597 17.16 14.85 -16.43
N TYR A 598 16.66 14.19 -15.38
CA TYR A 598 15.53 14.74 -14.63
C TYR A 598 15.99 15.88 -13.73
N HIS A 599 15.26 16.99 -13.76
CA HIS A 599 15.56 18.19 -12.97
C HIS A 599 14.32 18.75 -12.32
N VAL A 600 14.47 19.28 -11.10
CA VAL A 600 13.52 20.21 -10.49
C VAL A 600 13.84 21.62 -10.98
N MET A 601 12.99 22.15 -11.86
CA MET A 601 12.95 23.59 -12.12
C MET A 601 12.06 24.20 -11.05
N GLY A 602 12.67 24.77 -10.00
CA GLY A 602 12.00 25.20 -8.78
C GLY A 602 12.81 24.95 -7.51
N ASP A 603 12.15 25.12 -6.37
CA ASP A 603 12.73 24.90 -5.05
C ASP A 603 12.63 23.41 -4.66
N PRO A 604 13.75 22.70 -4.47
CA PRO A 604 13.75 21.27 -4.15
C PRO A 604 13.15 20.94 -2.78
N SER A 605 13.08 21.91 -1.86
CA SER A 605 12.58 21.72 -0.50
C SER A 605 11.08 22.03 -0.34
N LEU A 606 10.43 22.51 -1.40
CA LEU A 606 8.99 22.80 -1.38
C LEU A 606 8.19 21.50 -1.27
N MET A 607 7.25 21.46 -0.33
CA MET A 607 6.24 20.40 -0.20
C MET A 607 5.01 20.77 -1.04
N PRO A 608 4.65 19.99 -2.08
CA PRO A 608 3.44 20.25 -2.85
C PRO A 608 2.20 20.05 -1.97
N TYR A 609 1.16 20.86 -2.19
CA TYR A 609 -0.18 20.54 -1.69
C TYR A 609 -0.88 19.71 -2.76
N ILE A 610 -1.55 18.62 -2.37
CA ILE A 610 -2.44 17.83 -3.20
C ILE A 610 -3.77 17.83 -2.46
N GLY A 611 -4.71 18.68 -2.87
CA GLY A 611 -5.90 19.01 -2.06
C GLY A 611 -5.71 20.20 -1.11
N VAL A 612 -6.82 20.67 -0.54
CA VAL A 612 -6.82 21.77 0.44
C VAL A 612 -6.38 21.24 1.81
N PRO A 613 -5.23 21.70 2.35
CA PRO A 613 -4.70 21.19 3.61
C PRO A 613 -5.51 21.67 4.83
N THR A 614 -5.52 20.85 5.89
CA THR A 614 -6.07 21.21 7.20
C THR A 614 -5.08 22.03 8.02
N ASN A 615 -5.54 22.67 9.11
CA ASN A 615 -4.66 23.40 10.03
C ASN A 615 -3.82 22.43 10.87
N LEU A 616 -2.61 22.88 11.25
CA LEU A 616 -1.84 22.24 12.33
C LEU A 616 -2.48 22.54 13.70
N LEU A 617 -2.48 21.53 14.56
CA LEU A 617 -2.70 21.73 16.00
C LEU A 617 -1.41 22.24 16.62
N VAL A 618 -1.42 23.39 17.30
CA VAL A 618 -0.20 24.01 17.85
C VAL A 618 -0.50 24.69 19.19
N SER A 619 0.38 24.48 20.17
CA SER A 619 0.36 25.14 21.48
C SER A 619 1.78 25.45 21.97
N HIS A 620 2.04 26.71 22.34
CA HIS A 620 3.29 27.16 22.95
C HIS A 620 3.07 28.44 23.78
N SER A 621 4.02 28.76 24.67
CA SER A 621 3.97 30.03 25.41
C SER A 621 4.08 31.24 24.46
N PRO A 622 3.22 32.27 24.59
CA PRO A 622 3.31 33.48 23.76
C PRO A 622 4.47 34.40 24.17
N ILE A 623 5.13 34.11 25.29
CA ILE A 623 6.14 34.99 25.92
C ILE A 623 7.31 34.17 26.41
N MET A 624 8.51 34.71 26.23
CA MET A 624 9.76 34.12 26.69
C MET A 624 10.59 35.16 27.48
N PRO A 625 11.00 34.85 28.71
CA PRO A 625 11.86 35.76 29.49
C PRO A 625 13.24 35.95 28.86
N LEU A 626 13.83 37.12 29.06
CA LEU A 626 15.24 37.36 28.76
C LEU A 626 16.12 36.34 29.52
N GLY A 627 17.04 35.69 28.82
CA GLY A 627 17.92 34.65 29.38
C GLY A 627 17.45 33.22 29.15
N SER A 628 16.24 33.00 28.61
CA SER A 628 15.73 31.66 28.30
C SER A 628 16.61 30.92 27.29
N THR A 629 16.72 29.61 27.46
CA THR A 629 17.53 28.70 26.63
C THR A 629 16.71 27.58 25.99
N THR A 630 15.41 27.51 26.28
CA THR A 630 14.53 26.44 25.79
C THR A 630 13.13 26.97 25.49
N LEU A 631 12.43 26.33 24.54
CA LEU A 631 11.00 26.51 24.31
C LEU A 631 10.35 25.14 24.04
N SER A 632 9.32 24.80 24.80
CA SER A 632 8.50 23.62 24.53
C SER A 632 7.31 24.00 23.65
N VAL A 633 7.03 23.16 22.65
CA VAL A 633 5.93 23.31 21.70
C VAL A 633 5.23 21.96 21.58
N ASN A 634 3.90 21.97 21.66
CA ASN A 634 3.07 20.81 21.41
C ASN A 634 2.38 21.00 20.04
N THR A 635 2.43 19.98 19.20
CA THR A 635 1.93 19.96 17.82
C THR A 635 1.61 18.52 17.40
N GLU A 636 1.41 18.26 16.12
CA GLU A 636 1.30 16.90 15.58
C GLU A 636 2.67 16.23 15.38
N GLU A 637 2.72 14.89 15.47
CA GLU A 637 3.88 14.08 15.09
C GLU A 637 4.40 14.45 13.68
N HIS A 638 5.71 14.39 13.49
CA HIS A 638 6.45 14.74 12.26
C HIS A 638 6.37 16.21 11.83
N ALA A 639 5.73 17.09 12.61
CA ALA A 639 5.76 18.50 12.33
C ALA A 639 7.16 19.10 12.60
N TYR A 640 7.70 19.85 11.65
CA TYR A 640 8.98 20.53 11.78
C TYR A 640 8.78 21.91 12.42
N VAL A 641 9.32 22.12 13.61
CA VAL A 641 9.13 23.30 14.46
C VAL A 641 10.43 24.10 14.49
N ALA A 642 10.35 25.41 14.22
CA ALA A 642 11.50 26.31 14.21
C ALA A 642 11.25 27.58 15.02
N ILE A 643 12.28 28.06 15.72
CA ILE A 643 12.29 29.38 16.37
C ILE A 643 13.45 30.23 15.84
N SER A 644 13.16 31.48 15.47
CA SER A 644 14.16 32.44 14.99
C SER A 644 13.94 33.81 15.62
N LYS A 645 14.99 34.65 15.68
CA LYS A 645 14.90 36.02 16.19
C LYS A 645 15.78 36.94 15.38
N ASN A 646 15.23 38.06 14.93
CA ASN A 646 15.93 39.05 14.10
C ASN A 646 16.59 38.44 12.84
N GLY A 647 15.90 37.50 12.19
CA GLY A 647 16.40 36.81 10.99
C GLY A 647 17.47 35.73 11.25
N ILE A 648 17.76 35.42 12.52
CA ILE A 648 18.71 34.37 12.90
C ILE A 648 17.93 33.17 13.44
N LEU A 649 18.13 32.00 12.83
CA LEU A 649 17.61 30.73 13.35
C LEU A 649 18.26 30.41 14.69
N LEU A 650 17.45 30.08 15.70
CA LEU A 650 17.92 29.70 17.03
C LEU A 650 17.99 28.18 17.19
N ASP A 651 16.91 27.49 16.81
CA ASP A 651 16.83 26.03 16.78
C ASP A 651 15.65 25.57 15.89
N ALA A 652 15.72 24.33 15.39
CA ALA A 652 14.63 23.68 14.68
C ALA A 652 14.70 22.15 14.80
N GLN A 653 13.55 21.51 15.07
CA GLN A 653 13.46 20.07 15.34
C GLN A 653 12.13 19.50 14.84
N ILE A 654 12.09 18.19 14.62
CA ILE A 654 10.86 17.44 14.27
C ILE A 654 10.17 17.01 15.56
N ALA A 655 8.85 17.14 15.64
CA ALA A 655 8.05 16.66 16.76
C ALA A 655 8.01 15.12 16.78
N ASP A 656 8.11 14.54 17.99
CA ASP A 656 8.10 13.09 18.19
C ASP A 656 6.69 12.47 18.07
N ALA A 657 6.58 11.16 18.30
CA ALA A 657 5.31 10.42 18.25
C ALA A 657 4.25 10.90 19.25
N SER A 658 4.62 11.68 20.27
CA SER A 658 3.68 12.31 21.20
C SER A 658 3.26 13.72 20.76
N GLY A 659 3.83 14.24 19.66
CA GLY A 659 3.61 15.60 19.20
C GLY A 659 4.37 16.66 20.01
N LEU A 660 5.30 16.26 20.87
CA LEU A 660 6.06 17.18 21.71
C LEU A 660 7.43 17.49 21.08
N VAL A 661 7.84 18.76 21.17
CA VAL A 661 9.21 19.17 20.86
C VAL A 661 9.75 20.13 21.91
N SER A 662 11.04 20.02 22.21
CA SER A 662 11.77 20.92 23.10
C SER A 662 12.94 21.54 22.36
N LEU A 663 12.74 22.77 21.88
CA LEU A 663 13.79 23.56 21.22
C LEU A 663 14.81 24.01 22.25
N VAL A 664 16.10 23.91 21.93
CA VAL A 664 17.23 24.25 22.80
C VAL A 664 18.19 25.20 22.08
N PHE A 665 18.39 26.39 22.64
CA PHE A 665 19.17 27.46 22.01
C PHE A 665 20.00 28.26 23.02
N PRO A 666 21.03 29.00 22.58
CA PRO A 666 21.79 29.91 23.45
C PRO A 666 20.89 30.96 24.13
N SER A 667 21.26 31.37 25.35
CA SER A 667 20.46 32.31 26.15
C SER A 667 20.16 33.62 25.41
N ILE A 668 18.88 33.99 25.30
CA ILE A 668 18.50 35.21 24.58
C ILE A 668 18.83 36.45 25.40
N SER A 669 19.69 37.32 24.86
CA SER A 669 20.26 38.48 25.55
C SER A 669 19.61 39.82 25.19
N THR A 670 18.65 39.84 24.26
CA THR A 670 17.95 41.05 23.81
C THR A 670 16.44 40.88 23.85
N ILE A 671 15.73 41.90 24.32
CA ILE A 671 14.27 41.98 24.19
C ILE A 671 13.85 42.06 22.71
N GLY A 672 12.57 41.81 22.42
CA GLY A 672 11.99 41.92 21.09
C GLY A 672 11.08 40.75 20.76
N VAL A 673 10.79 40.54 19.49
CA VAL A 673 9.92 39.46 19.03
C VAL A 673 10.77 38.35 18.44
N ALA A 674 10.53 37.11 18.86
CA ALA A 674 10.99 35.91 18.16
C ALA A 674 9.85 35.37 17.29
N ASP A 675 10.18 34.82 16.14
CA ASP A 675 9.27 34.13 15.24
C ASP A 675 9.26 32.63 15.55
N ILE A 676 8.10 32.01 15.45
CA ILE A 676 7.95 30.55 15.50
C ILE A 676 7.19 30.07 14.27
N VAL A 677 7.72 29.08 13.57
CA VAL A 677 7.11 28.51 12.36
C VAL A 677 7.05 27.00 12.48
N ILE A 678 5.92 26.41 12.10
CA ILE A 678 5.72 24.97 12.11
C ILE A 678 5.17 24.54 10.75
N THR A 679 5.78 23.51 10.16
CA THR A 679 5.40 22.98 8.84
C THR A 679 5.31 21.46 8.84
N LYS A 680 4.37 20.91 8.07
CA LYS A 680 4.17 19.47 7.86
C LYS A 680 3.53 19.25 6.48
N GLN A 681 3.77 18.10 5.85
CA GLN A 681 3.12 17.74 4.59
C GLN A 681 1.58 17.81 4.74
N PHE A 682 0.90 18.31 3.71
CA PHE A 682 -0.57 18.42 3.65
C PHE A 682 -1.23 19.16 4.83
N LYS A 683 -0.48 20.08 5.46
CA LYS A 683 -0.96 20.98 6.50
C LYS A 683 -0.67 22.43 6.16
N GLN A 684 -1.55 23.33 6.59
CA GLN A 684 -1.28 24.77 6.54
C GLN A 684 -0.15 25.10 7.53
N PRO A 685 0.84 25.93 7.14
CA PRO A 685 1.92 26.31 8.03
C PRO A 685 1.39 27.15 9.19
N TYR A 686 1.85 26.86 10.40
CA TYR A 686 1.64 27.77 11.52
C TYR A 686 2.74 28.82 11.53
N ILE A 687 2.37 30.10 11.52
CA ILE A 687 3.30 31.24 11.55
C ILE A 687 2.92 32.12 12.74
N GLY A 688 3.66 31.99 13.84
CA GLY A 688 3.41 32.67 15.12
C GLY A 688 4.58 33.53 15.59
N THR A 689 4.44 34.10 16.78
CA THR A 689 5.49 34.87 17.44
C THR A 689 5.55 34.59 18.94
N VAL A 690 6.73 34.80 19.53
CA VAL A 690 6.99 34.72 20.96
C VAL A 690 7.63 36.03 21.41
N GLN A 691 7.00 36.73 22.37
CA GLN A 691 7.51 38.00 22.88
C GLN A 691 8.66 37.77 23.87
N VAL A 692 9.86 38.23 23.52
CA VAL A 692 11.02 38.24 24.42
C VAL A 692 11.01 39.52 25.26
N ILE A 693 10.71 39.38 26.54
CA ILE A 693 10.56 40.51 27.45
C ILE A 693 11.59 40.49 28.57
N SER A 694 11.96 41.69 29.05
CA SER A 694 12.67 41.88 30.30
C SER A 694 11.74 42.64 31.23
N PRO A 695 10.93 41.96 32.04
CA PRO A 695 9.90 42.64 32.79
C PRO A 695 10.54 43.40 33.96
N THR A 696 10.43 44.72 33.95
CA THR A 696 10.94 45.61 35.03
C THR A 696 10.04 45.63 36.26
N GLY A 697 8.82 45.10 36.15
CA GLY A 697 7.86 44.86 37.23
C GLY A 697 7.52 43.37 37.36
N PRO A 698 6.48 43.00 38.14
CA PRO A 698 5.99 41.63 38.15
C PRO A 698 5.46 41.22 36.77
N TYR A 699 5.71 39.97 36.40
CA TYR A 699 5.17 39.40 35.17
C TYR A 699 4.94 37.91 35.37
N VAL A 700 3.68 37.51 35.40
CA VAL A 700 3.31 36.15 35.78
C VAL A 700 2.73 35.43 34.57
N ILE A 701 3.26 34.26 34.28
CA ILE A 701 2.77 33.36 33.23
C ILE A 701 2.27 32.06 33.86
N SER A 702 1.30 31.40 33.23
CA SER A 702 1.07 29.98 33.48
C SER A 702 2.12 29.19 32.70
N SER A 703 3.11 28.61 33.39
CA SER A 703 4.25 27.93 32.76
C SER A 703 4.00 26.45 32.51
N ASN A 704 3.11 25.83 33.30
CA ASN A 704 2.69 24.45 33.14
C ASN A 704 1.29 24.25 33.73
N ASN A 705 0.60 23.20 33.31
CA ASN A 705 -0.68 22.83 33.90
C ASN A 705 -0.70 21.31 34.09
N THR A 706 -1.24 20.87 35.22
CA THR A 706 -1.49 19.46 35.50
C THR A 706 -2.98 19.27 35.65
N ILE A 707 -3.49 18.21 35.05
CA ILE A 707 -4.90 17.85 35.14
C ILE A 707 -5.09 16.67 36.08
N ASN A 708 -6.25 16.62 36.70
CA ASN A 708 -6.71 15.51 37.51
C ASN A 708 -8.22 15.39 37.35
N ASP A 709 -8.75 14.19 37.48
CA ASP A 709 -10.15 13.86 37.20
C ASP A 709 -10.74 13.05 38.38
N PRO A 710 -10.72 13.61 39.60
CA PRO A 710 -10.97 12.85 40.83
C PRO A 710 -12.40 12.29 40.96
N THR A 711 -13.33 12.78 40.14
CA THR A 711 -14.72 12.30 40.06
C THR A 711 -15.00 11.45 38.82
N GLY A 712 -14.02 11.30 37.93
CA GLY A 712 -14.02 10.43 36.76
C GLY A 712 -13.38 9.09 37.06
N ASN A 713 -12.52 8.62 36.16
CA ASN A 713 -11.78 7.36 36.32
C ASN A 713 -10.43 7.53 37.06
N ASN A 714 -10.06 8.77 37.41
CA ASN A 714 -8.85 9.20 38.10
C ASN A 714 -7.55 8.76 37.39
N ASN A 715 -7.52 8.83 36.06
CA ASN A 715 -6.36 8.50 35.21
C ASN A 715 -5.48 9.70 34.84
N SER A 716 -5.84 10.91 35.29
CA SER A 716 -5.17 12.18 34.93
C SER A 716 -5.20 12.50 33.43
N LEU A 717 -6.22 12.04 32.72
CA LEU A 717 -6.57 12.40 31.35
C LEU A 717 -7.92 13.13 31.34
N ALA A 718 -8.22 13.87 30.28
CA ALA A 718 -9.51 14.55 30.14
C ALA A 718 -10.45 13.71 29.26
N ASP A 719 -11.17 12.79 29.88
CA ASP A 719 -12.09 11.91 29.16
C ASP A 719 -13.47 12.55 28.95
N TYR A 720 -14.19 12.10 27.92
CA TYR A 720 -15.57 12.49 27.65
C TYR A 720 -16.44 12.35 28.90
N ASN A 721 -17.41 13.25 29.05
CA ASN A 721 -18.35 13.24 30.18
C ASN A 721 -17.71 13.38 31.59
N GLU A 722 -16.44 13.71 31.72
CA GLU A 722 -15.78 13.89 33.02
C GLU A 722 -15.66 15.34 33.47
N LEU A 723 -15.54 15.52 34.79
CA LEU A 723 -15.21 16.79 35.42
C LEU A 723 -13.70 16.82 35.71
N ILE A 724 -13.00 17.77 35.11
CA ILE A 724 -11.55 17.88 35.14
C ILE A 724 -11.13 19.05 36.03
N ASP A 725 -10.23 18.77 36.96
CA ASP A 725 -9.52 19.71 37.81
C ASP A 725 -8.17 20.08 37.16
N VAL A 726 -7.93 21.37 36.95
CA VAL A 726 -6.68 21.89 36.39
C VAL A 726 -5.94 22.68 37.46
N TYR A 727 -4.71 22.23 37.77
CA TYR A 727 -3.76 22.95 38.60
C TYR A 727 -2.71 23.62 37.73
N MET A 728 -2.53 24.92 37.91
CA MET A 728 -1.64 25.73 37.07
C MET A 728 -0.38 26.10 37.86
N ASP A 729 0.78 25.93 37.24
CA ASP A 729 2.05 26.46 37.72
C ASP A 729 2.18 27.90 37.24
N LEU A 730 2.14 28.84 38.18
CA LEU A 730 2.32 30.25 37.90
C LEU A 730 3.77 30.65 38.19
N GLU A 731 4.48 31.10 37.17
CA GLU A 731 5.85 31.59 37.27
C GLU A 731 5.89 33.10 37.15
N ASN A 732 6.48 33.78 38.14
CA ASN A 732 6.80 35.19 38.00
C ASN A 732 8.16 35.37 37.34
N VAL A 733 8.15 35.59 36.04
CA VAL A 733 9.33 35.86 35.21
C VAL A 733 9.77 37.33 35.25
N GLY A 734 9.06 38.18 35.99
CA GLY A 734 9.38 39.59 36.18
C GLY A 734 10.39 39.87 37.29
N ALA A 735 11.01 41.05 37.25
CA ALA A 735 12.06 41.47 38.19
C ALA A 735 11.56 41.86 39.59
N VAL A 736 10.23 41.90 39.80
CA VAL A 736 9.58 42.33 41.05
C VAL A 736 8.49 41.33 41.42
N SER A 737 8.22 41.14 42.72
CA SER A 737 7.17 40.24 43.19
C SER A 737 5.76 40.68 42.76
N ALA A 738 4.94 39.74 42.30
CA ALA A 738 3.51 39.92 42.05
C ALA A 738 2.73 39.68 43.35
N THR A 739 1.74 40.51 43.66
CA THR A 739 1.08 40.49 44.99
C THR A 739 -0.41 40.16 44.92
N ASN A 740 -0.84 39.15 45.69
CA ASN A 740 -2.23 38.67 45.78
C ASN A 740 -2.92 38.55 44.43
N LEU A 741 -2.58 37.50 43.68
CA LEU A 741 -3.03 37.33 42.31
C LEU A 741 -4.44 36.71 42.28
N ASN A 742 -5.20 37.03 41.23
CA ASN A 742 -6.44 36.35 40.86
C ASN A 742 -6.32 35.87 39.42
N VAL A 743 -6.50 34.56 39.23
CA VAL A 743 -6.49 33.91 37.91
C VAL A 743 -7.92 33.59 37.50
N THR A 744 -8.26 33.89 36.26
CA THR A 744 -9.54 33.59 35.61
C THR A 744 -9.27 32.77 34.35
N VAL A 745 -9.98 31.67 34.14
CA VAL A 745 -9.85 30.82 32.95
C VAL A 745 -11.15 30.78 32.17
N SER A 746 -11.08 30.86 30.85
CA SER A 746 -12.23 30.77 29.93
C SER A 746 -11.90 29.95 28.68
N THR A 747 -12.93 29.47 28.00
CA THR A 747 -12.81 28.80 26.70
C THR A 747 -14.04 29.10 25.84
N LEU A 748 -13.88 29.02 24.52
CA LEU A 748 -14.95 29.07 23.52
C LEU A 748 -15.25 27.68 22.94
N ASP A 749 -14.58 26.64 23.43
CA ASP A 749 -14.72 25.28 22.91
C ASP A 749 -16.15 24.75 23.17
N PRO A 750 -16.87 24.28 22.13
CA PRO A 750 -18.25 23.83 22.28
C PRO A 750 -18.38 22.54 23.11
N TYR A 751 -17.30 21.80 23.31
CA TYR A 751 -17.28 20.55 24.08
C TYR A 751 -16.88 20.75 25.54
N VAL A 752 -16.59 21.98 25.96
CA VAL A 752 -16.16 22.28 27.33
C VAL A 752 -17.15 23.24 28.00
N ASN A 753 -17.63 22.84 29.18
CA ASN A 753 -18.45 23.70 30.02
C ASN A 753 -17.70 24.04 31.32
N MET A 754 -17.30 25.31 31.48
CA MET A 754 -16.57 25.78 32.66
C MET A 754 -17.43 25.71 33.94
N VAL A 755 -16.88 25.20 35.03
CA VAL A 755 -17.55 25.06 36.33
C VAL A 755 -16.96 26.01 37.37
N ASN A 756 -15.64 25.95 37.61
CA ASN A 756 -14.91 26.94 38.38
C ASN A 756 -13.90 27.64 37.48
N THR A 757 -14.10 28.93 37.23
CA THR A 757 -13.23 29.72 36.37
C THR A 757 -12.16 30.49 37.13
N ASN A 758 -12.23 30.61 38.46
CA ASN A 758 -11.40 31.57 39.19
C ASN A 758 -10.63 30.95 40.36
N VAL A 759 -9.37 31.37 40.55
CA VAL A 759 -8.55 31.01 41.72
C VAL A 759 -7.67 32.17 42.19
N THR A 760 -7.61 32.38 43.51
CA THR A 760 -6.70 33.35 44.13
C THR A 760 -5.38 32.71 44.51
N VAL A 761 -4.26 33.37 44.22
CA VAL A 761 -2.90 32.88 44.49
C VAL A 761 -2.14 33.89 45.36
N PRO A 762 -1.37 33.44 46.37
CA PRO A 762 -0.55 34.34 47.20
C PRO A 762 0.56 35.01 46.39
N ASN A 763 1.34 35.88 47.04
CA ASN A 763 2.43 36.59 46.37
C ASN A 763 3.44 35.62 45.72
N ILE A 764 3.84 35.92 44.49
CA ILE A 764 4.86 35.17 43.74
C ILE A 764 6.09 36.07 43.60
N ASN A 765 7.21 35.71 44.23
CA ASN A 765 8.44 36.51 44.12
C ASN A 765 9.07 36.38 42.73
N SER A 766 9.94 37.31 42.37
CA SER A 766 10.72 37.21 41.12
C SER A 766 11.43 35.85 41.01
N SER A 767 11.33 35.21 39.84
CA SER A 767 11.85 33.86 39.54
C SER A 767 11.26 32.73 40.38
N GLN A 768 10.13 32.96 41.05
CA GLN A 768 9.43 31.93 41.81
C GLN A 768 8.32 31.30 40.96
N ILE A 769 8.17 29.99 41.08
CA ILE A 769 7.04 29.21 40.58
C ILE A 769 6.15 28.81 41.77
N ILE A 770 4.84 28.98 41.64
CA ILE A 770 3.82 28.50 42.59
C ILE A 770 2.71 27.79 41.83
N THR A 771 2.39 26.56 42.23
CA THR A 771 1.20 25.84 41.79
C THR A 771 -0.05 26.35 42.52
N THR A 772 -1.17 26.51 41.80
CA THR A 772 -2.46 26.86 42.40
C THR A 772 -2.89 25.83 43.46
N ILE A 773 -3.42 26.28 44.60
CA ILE A 773 -3.87 25.37 45.68
C ILE A 773 -5.25 24.77 45.41
N ASN A 774 -6.13 25.55 44.77
CA ASN A 774 -7.45 25.11 44.33
C ASN A 774 -7.46 25.01 42.80
N PRO A 775 -8.14 24.01 42.22
CA PRO A 775 -8.17 23.84 40.78
C PRO A 775 -9.18 24.78 40.10
N ILE A 776 -8.90 25.06 38.84
CA ILE A 776 -9.91 25.45 37.85
C ILE A 776 -10.64 24.19 37.44
N THR A 777 -11.96 24.22 37.25
CA THR A 777 -12.71 23.01 36.94
C THR A 777 -13.62 23.19 35.72
N PHE A 778 -13.67 22.19 34.85
CA PHE A 778 -14.56 22.17 33.69
C PHE A 778 -15.12 20.78 33.44
N GLN A 779 -16.28 20.73 32.79
CA GLN A 779 -16.97 19.50 32.40
C GLN A 779 -16.77 19.27 30.90
N VAL A 780 -16.30 18.09 30.53
CA VAL A 780 -16.25 17.62 29.13
C VAL A 780 -17.64 17.16 28.69
N ALA A 781 -18.02 17.48 27.46
CA ALA A 781 -19.27 17.03 26.86
C ALA A 781 -19.30 15.50 26.69
N THR A 782 -20.51 14.93 26.64
CA THR A 782 -20.70 13.48 26.55
C THR A 782 -20.40 12.90 25.17
N LEU A 783 -20.53 13.70 24.11
CA LEU A 783 -20.22 13.27 22.73
C LEU A 783 -19.24 14.26 22.10
N ILE A 784 -18.01 13.81 21.94
CA ILE A 784 -16.90 14.55 21.35
C ILE A 784 -16.15 13.66 20.35
N PRO A 785 -15.45 14.25 19.35
CA PRO A 785 -14.43 13.54 18.61
C PRO A 785 -13.30 13.09 19.54
N ASP A 786 -12.76 11.89 19.33
CA ASP A 786 -11.57 11.44 20.06
C ASP A 786 -10.34 12.29 19.69
N GLN A 787 -9.45 12.50 20.65
CA GLN A 787 -8.27 13.37 20.56
C GLN A 787 -8.57 14.86 20.21
N HIS A 788 -9.77 15.38 20.54
CA HIS A 788 -10.11 16.79 20.31
C HIS A 788 -9.33 17.72 21.24
N VAL A 789 -8.61 18.71 20.70
CA VAL A 789 -7.82 19.65 21.51
C VAL A 789 -8.64 20.90 21.86
N ALA A 790 -8.95 21.08 23.15
CA ALA A 790 -9.64 22.25 23.67
C ALA A 790 -8.65 23.32 24.15
N ASN A 791 -8.85 24.57 23.70
CA ASN A 791 -7.99 25.71 24.04
C ASN A 791 -8.62 26.56 25.17
N PHE A 792 -7.78 27.02 26.10
CA PHE A 792 -8.18 27.81 27.26
C PHE A 792 -7.37 29.11 27.35
N ASP A 793 -8.07 30.21 27.58
CA ASP A 793 -7.50 31.52 27.90
C ASP A 793 -7.39 31.70 29.41
N VAL A 794 -6.25 32.21 29.87
CA VAL A 794 -5.96 32.47 31.30
C VAL A 794 -5.65 33.95 31.49
N GLU A 795 -6.44 34.65 32.28
CA GLU A 795 -6.20 36.03 32.72
C GLU A 795 -5.72 36.04 34.17
N ILE A 796 -4.51 36.53 34.41
CA ILE A 796 -3.88 36.64 35.73
C ILE A 796 -3.82 38.13 36.10
N THR A 797 -4.41 38.50 37.23
CA THR A 797 -4.42 39.88 37.72
C THR A 797 -3.77 39.98 39.10
N ASP A 798 -3.14 41.09 39.46
CA ASP A 798 -2.68 41.36 40.83
C ASP A 798 -3.50 42.46 41.52
N ASN A 799 -3.29 42.64 42.82
CA ASN A 799 -4.02 43.66 43.59
C ASN A 799 -3.59 45.12 43.30
N LEU A 800 -2.58 45.33 42.44
CA LEU A 800 -2.14 46.64 41.95
C LEU A 800 -2.72 46.96 40.56
N GLY A 801 -3.49 46.03 39.99
CA GLY A 801 -4.17 46.20 38.70
C GLY A 801 -3.32 45.80 37.49
N ASN A 802 -2.20 45.10 37.69
CA ASN A 802 -1.48 44.47 36.58
C ASN A 802 -2.30 43.29 36.05
N ILE A 803 -2.27 43.07 34.73
CA ILE A 803 -2.97 41.99 34.05
C ILE A 803 -1.99 41.30 33.11
N TRP A 804 -1.92 39.98 33.17
CA TRP A 804 -1.09 39.11 32.33
C TRP A 804 -1.96 38.00 31.77
N ASN A 805 -1.78 37.66 30.49
CA ASN A 805 -2.55 36.61 29.85
C ASN A 805 -1.63 35.43 29.54
N SER A 806 -2.17 34.22 29.64
CA SER A 806 -1.55 32.97 29.21
C SER A 806 -2.60 32.13 28.50
N VAL A 807 -2.16 31.10 27.79
CA VAL A 807 -3.04 30.13 27.15
C VAL A 807 -2.51 28.73 27.45
N PHE A 808 -3.41 27.75 27.47
CA PHE A 808 -3.04 26.35 27.45
C PHE A 808 -4.08 25.54 26.69
N SER A 809 -3.74 24.31 26.35
CA SER A 809 -4.63 23.36 25.70
C SER A 809 -4.69 22.05 26.48
N ILE A 810 -5.82 21.35 26.37
CA ILE A 810 -6.02 20.01 26.94
C ILE A 810 -6.63 19.13 25.84
N THR A 811 -6.04 17.97 25.58
CA THR A 811 -6.60 16.95 24.70
C THR A 811 -7.76 16.24 25.41
N LEU A 812 -8.92 16.21 24.77
CA LEU A 812 -10.13 15.54 25.22
C LEU A 812 -10.24 14.17 24.52
N ASN A 813 -10.36 13.11 25.32
CA ASN A 813 -10.35 11.74 24.83
C ASN A 813 -11.77 11.15 24.76
N ALA A 814 -12.03 10.32 23.76
CA ALA A 814 -13.29 9.62 23.59
C ALA A 814 -13.09 8.19 23.05
N PRO A 815 -14.08 7.30 23.24
CA PRO A 815 -14.06 5.96 22.67
C PRO A 815 -14.29 5.98 21.14
N ASN A 816 -13.73 4.99 20.45
CA ASN A 816 -13.93 4.74 19.02
C ASN A 816 -14.18 3.23 18.79
N LEU A 817 -15.45 2.85 18.59
CA LEU A 817 -15.89 1.46 18.58
C LEU A 817 -15.75 0.81 17.20
N THR A 818 -15.16 -0.40 17.15
CA THR A 818 -15.05 -1.23 15.94
C THR A 818 -15.26 -2.74 16.26
N HIS A 819 -15.11 -3.61 15.25
CA HIS A 819 -15.11 -5.07 15.42
C HIS A 819 -13.93 -5.70 14.68
N ASN A 820 -13.52 -6.91 15.09
CA ASN A 820 -12.39 -7.62 14.49
C ASN A 820 -12.62 -9.11 14.20
N SER A 821 -13.72 -9.71 14.66
CA SER A 821 -14.02 -11.14 14.42
C SER A 821 -15.51 -11.45 14.52
N PHE A 822 -15.92 -12.53 13.84
CA PHE A 822 -17.26 -13.12 13.87
C PHE A 822 -17.14 -14.64 13.71
N SER A 823 -17.78 -15.45 14.57
CA SER A 823 -17.78 -16.92 14.46
C SER A 823 -19.08 -17.55 14.97
N VAL A 824 -19.29 -18.83 14.63
CA VAL A 824 -20.50 -19.61 14.94
C VAL A 824 -20.10 -20.81 15.80
N ASN A 825 -20.81 -21.03 16.91
CA ASN A 825 -20.54 -22.11 17.86
C ASN A 825 -21.84 -22.84 18.22
N ASP A 826 -22.01 -24.06 17.73
CA ASP A 826 -23.20 -24.88 17.91
C ASP A 826 -22.96 -26.09 18.83
N ALA A 827 -21.84 -26.13 19.55
CA ALA A 827 -21.39 -27.27 20.37
C ALA A 827 -22.39 -27.79 21.42
N LEU A 828 -23.25 -26.91 21.94
CA LEU A 828 -24.16 -27.23 23.05
C LEU A 828 -25.50 -27.79 22.60
N SER A 829 -25.99 -27.39 21.43
CA SER A 829 -27.37 -27.65 20.99
C SER A 829 -27.56 -27.78 19.47
N GLY A 830 -26.47 -27.77 18.70
CA GLY A 830 -26.38 -28.20 17.32
C GLY A 830 -25.56 -29.47 17.18
N ASN A 831 -24.95 -29.65 16.02
CA ASN A 831 -24.19 -30.84 15.66
C ASN A 831 -22.66 -30.66 15.86
N ASN A 832 -22.25 -29.50 16.38
CA ASN A 832 -20.87 -29.07 16.65
C ASN A 832 -20.02 -28.93 15.38
N ASN A 833 -20.61 -28.48 14.26
CA ASN A 833 -19.90 -28.24 12.99
C ASN A 833 -19.53 -26.77 12.74
N GLY A 834 -19.90 -25.85 13.65
CA GLY A 834 -19.60 -24.42 13.50
C GLY A 834 -20.38 -23.73 12.37
N LYS A 835 -21.54 -24.27 11.95
CA LYS A 835 -22.37 -23.71 10.87
C LYS A 835 -23.78 -23.41 11.35
N LEU A 836 -24.53 -22.62 10.57
CA LEU A 836 -25.94 -22.38 10.85
C LEU A 836 -26.78 -23.45 10.17
N ASP A 837 -27.32 -24.41 10.92
CA ASP A 837 -28.18 -25.46 10.35
C ASP A 837 -29.65 -25.36 10.77
N ALA A 838 -30.52 -25.86 9.88
CA ALA A 838 -31.96 -25.81 10.08
C ALA A 838 -32.39 -26.66 11.30
N GLY A 839 -33.04 -26.02 12.27
CA GLY A 839 -33.54 -26.68 13.47
C GLY A 839 -32.58 -26.60 14.67
N GLU A 840 -31.40 -26.00 14.50
CA GLU A 840 -30.41 -25.90 15.56
C GLU A 840 -30.58 -24.65 16.43
N THR A 841 -29.99 -24.72 17.63
CA THR A 841 -29.77 -23.57 18.47
C THR A 841 -28.28 -23.45 18.75
N LEU A 842 -27.70 -22.28 18.50
CA LEU A 842 -26.25 -22.06 18.48
C LEU A 842 -25.91 -20.64 18.93
N ASP A 843 -24.61 -20.38 19.13
CA ASP A 843 -24.05 -19.13 19.59
C ASP A 843 -23.24 -18.42 18.49
N LEU A 844 -23.60 -17.19 18.15
CA LEU A 844 -22.81 -16.29 17.30
C LEU A 844 -21.89 -15.45 18.18
N ILE A 845 -20.58 -15.50 17.94
CA ILE A 845 -19.54 -14.84 18.74
C ILE A 845 -18.93 -13.69 17.94
N ILE A 846 -19.03 -12.46 18.46
CA ILE A 846 -18.57 -11.24 17.80
C ILE A 846 -17.47 -10.59 18.63
N GLY A 847 -16.29 -10.38 18.06
CA GLY A 847 -15.21 -9.63 18.69
C GLY A 847 -15.32 -8.14 18.44
N VAL A 848 -15.51 -7.36 19.50
CA VAL A 848 -15.60 -5.91 19.48
C VAL A 848 -14.40 -5.29 20.19
N ASN A 849 -14.00 -4.09 19.75
CA ASN A 849 -12.85 -3.38 20.28
C ASN A 849 -13.08 -1.86 20.31
N ASN A 850 -12.36 -1.19 21.20
CA ASN A 850 -12.32 0.26 21.31
C ASN A 850 -10.92 0.76 20.89
N LEU A 851 -10.83 1.43 19.75
CA LEU A 851 -9.60 2.03 19.24
C LEU A 851 -9.40 3.48 19.68
N GLY A 852 -10.34 4.02 20.47
CA GLY A 852 -10.25 5.37 21.01
C GLY A 852 -9.39 5.43 22.26
N HIS A 853 -9.15 6.65 22.75
CA HIS A 853 -8.24 6.92 23.87
C HIS A 853 -8.96 7.03 25.23
N SER A 854 -10.24 6.64 25.29
CA SER A 854 -11.04 6.67 26.51
C SER A 854 -11.85 5.39 26.69
N ASP A 855 -12.00 4.95 27.94
CA ASP A 855 -12.79 3.78 28.31
C ASP A 855 -14.29 4.03 28.11
N ILE A 856 -15.03 3.01 27.70
CA ILE A 856 -16.49 3.09 27.60
C ILE A 856 -17.16 1.93 28.32
N PHE A 857 -18.20 2.27 29.08
CA PHE A 857 -18.89 1.35 29.97
C PHE A 857 -20.38 1.30 29.65
N ASN A 858 -21.02 0.20 30.04
CA ASN A 858 -22.47 -0.01 29.93
C ASN A 858 -23.01 0.03 28.49
N LEU A 859 -22.19 -0.34 27.51
CA LEU A 859 -22.63 -0.53 26.14
C LEU A 859 -23.73 -1.60 26.08
N VAL A 860 -24.70 -1.37 25.20
CA VAL A 860 -25.73 -2.31 24.80
C VAL A 860 -25.41 -2.77 23.39
N ALA A 861 -25.00 -4.02 23.28
CA ALA A 861 -24.88 -4.70 22.00
C ALA A 861 -26.21 -5.35 21.65
N SER A 862 -26.63 -5.25 20.40
CA SER A 862 -27.86 -5.84 19.88
C SER A 862 -27.61 -6.50 18.54
N LEU A 863 -28.32 -7.59 18.32
CA LEU A 863 -28.29 -8.34 17.07
C LEU A 863 -29.72 -8.53 16.58
N ASN A 864 -29.95 -8.21 15.31
CA ASN A 864 -31.26 -8.35 14.68
C ASN A 864 -31.11 -9.10 13.36
N SER A 865 -32.16 -9.83 12.97
CA SER A 865 -32.26 -10.39 11.62
C SER A 865 -33.67 -10.17 11.08
N LEU A 866 -33.77 -9.91 9.78
CA LEU A 866 -35.05 -9.85 9.08
C LEU A 866 -35.49 -11.22 8.56
N SER A 867 -34.66 -12.26 8.69
CA SER A 867 -35.01 -13.60 8.27
C SER A 867 -36.14 -14.14 9.11
N THR A 868 -37.24 -14.57 8.48
CA THR A 868 -38.36 -15.24 9.17
C THR A 868 -37.98 -16.62 9.69
N TYR A 869 -36.80 -17.12 9.34
CA TYR A 869 -36.29 -18.44 9.71
C TYR A 869 -35.37 -18.42 10.93
N VAL A 870 -34.88 -17.26 11.36
CA VAL A 870 -33.98 -17.15 12.51
C VAL A 870 -34.65 -16.41 13.66
N THR A 871 -34.60 -17.02 14.84
CA THR A 871 -35.01 -16.41 16.10
C THR A 871 -33.76 -16.11 16.91
N ILE A 872 -33.51 -14.85 17.24
CA ILE A 872 -32.39 -14.47 18.13
C ILE A 872 -32.92 -14.52 19.56
N ASN A 873 -32.39 -15.42 20.39
CA ASN A 873 -32.93 -15.74 21.71
C ASN A 873 -32.55 -14.69 22.76
N ASN A 874 -31.36 -14.08 22.63
CA ASN A 874 -30.91 -12.93 23.40
C ASN A 874 -30.55 -11.79 22.44
N VAL A 875 -31.57 -11.08 21.95
CA VAL A 875 -31.42 -9.94 21.01
C VAL A 875 -30.50 -8.82 21.50
N SER A 876 -30.18 -8.77 22.79
CA SER A 876 -29.21 -7.82 23.33
C SER A 876 -28.36 -8.38 24.47
N ILE A 877 -27.16 -7.83 24.58
CA ILE A 877 -26.22 -8.00 25.68
C ILE A 877 -26.00 -6.60 26.27
N ASN A 878 -26.34 -6.43 27.54
CA ASN A 878 -26.22 -5.16 28.24
C ASN A 878 -25.01 -5.17 29.16
N GLY A 879 -24.43 -4.00 29.43
CA GLY A 879 -23.33 -3.88 30.39
C GLY A 879 -21.97 -4.25 29.82
N VAL A 880 -21.78 -4.13 28.50
CA VAL A 880 -20.48 -4.37 27.85
C VAL A 880 -19.56 -3.19 28.16
N ASN A 881 -18.32 -3.48 28.55
CA ASN A 881 -17.33 -2.48 28.94
C ASN A 881 -16.07 -2.70 28.09
N LEU A 882 -15.61 -1.67 27.40
CA LEU A 882 -14.42 -1.70 26.56
C LEU A 882 -13.46 -0.62 27.01
N VAL A 883 -12.38 -1.04 27.66
CA VAL A 883 -11.23 -0.17 27.96
C VAL A 883 -10.54 0.22 26.65
N ALA A 884 -9.91 1.39 26.61
CA ALA A 884 -9.12 1.83 25.45
C ALA A 884 -8.12 0.75 25.00
N GLY A 885 -8.12 0.41 23.71
CA GLY A 885 -7.31 -0.65 23.12
C GLY A 885 -7.74 -2.09 23.43
N GLN A 886 -8.78 -2.30 24.24
CA GLN A 886 -9.23 -3.65 24.63
C GLN A 886 -10.15 -4.27 23.58
N GLN A 887 -10.10 -5.60 23.48
CA GLN A 887 -11.06 -6.44 22.77
C GLN A 887 -11.94 -7.24 23.75
N GLN A 888 -13.20 -7.46 23.39
CA GLN A 888 -14.11 -8.37 24.07
C GLN A 888 -14.93 -9.21 23.07
N LEU A 889 -15.19 -10.47 23.41
CA LEU A 889 -16.08 -11.35 22.65
C LEU A 889 -17.52 -11.28 23.22
N LEU A 890 -18.50 -11.15 22.33
CA LEU A 890 -19.92 -11.05 22.63
C LEU A 890 -20.68 -12.23 22.02
N THR A 891 -21.53 -12.90 22.79
CA THR A 891 -22.20 -14.13 22.37
C THR A 891 -23.72 -13.96 22.25
N PHE A 892 -24.24 -14.14 21.04
CA PHE A 892 -25.67 -14.12 20.72
C PHE A 892 -26.16 -15.53 20.38
N ASN A 893 -27.01 -16.07 21.24
CA ASN A 893 -27.71 -17.33 21.03
C ASN A 893 -28.86 -17.15 20.02
N VAL A 894 -28.88 -17.98 18.98
CA VAL A 894 -29.88 -17.96 17.91
C VAL A 894 -30.44 -19.37 17.70
N THR A 895 -31.72 -19.45 17.34
CA THR A 895 -32.40 -20.69 16.92
C THR A 895 -32.82 -20.54 15.47
N VAL A 896 -32.46 -21.51 14.65
CA VAL A 896 -32.86 -21.60 13.25
C VAL A 896 -34.06 -22.53 13.12
N SER A 897 -35.08 -22.15 12.35
CA SER A 897 -36.27 -22.98 12.12
C SER A 897 -35.91 -24.29 11.43
N ASN A 898 -36.56 -25.39 11.82
CA ASN A 898 -36.42 -26.68 11.13
C ASN A 898 -37.06 -26.70 9.73
N THR A 899 -37.83 -25.67 9.38
CA THR A 899 -38.43 -25.50 8.04
C THR A 899 -37.58 -24.61 7.13
N THR A 900 -36.39 -24.19 7.57
CA THR A 900 -35.54 -23.29 6.78
C THR A 900 -35.05 -24.02 5.53
N PRO A 901 -35.23 -23.47 4.32
CA PRO A 901 -34.66 -24.04 3.11
C PRO A 901 -33.12 -24.06 3.19
N LEU A 902 -32.50 -25.05 2.55
CA LEU A 902 -31.04 -25.13 2.45
C LEU A 902 -30.48 -23.95 1.65
N ALA A 903 -29.24 -23.56 1.96
CA ALA A 903 -28.55 -22.42 1.39
C ALA A 903 -29.32 -21.09 1.49
N THR A 904 -30.03 -20.87 2.61
CA THR A 904 -30.78 -19.62 2.83
C THR A 904 -29.84 -18.53 3.37
N PRO A 905 -29.60 -17.43 2.64
CA PRO A 905 -28.79 -16.33 3.16
C PRO A 905 -29.52 -15.62 4.31
N VAL A 906 -28.78 -15.28 5.36
CA VAL A 906 -29.26 -14.52 6.50
C VAL A 906 -28.31 -13.39 6.84
N ASN A 907 -28.88 -12.21 7.07
CA ASN A 907 -28.14 -11.04 7.50
C ASN A 907 -28.41 -10.80 8.98
N PHE A 908 -27.33 -10.60 9.73
CA PHE A 908 -27.35 -10.24 11.14
C PHE A 908 -26.88 -8.78 11.28
N ALA A 909 -27.84 -7.88 11.48
CA ALA A 909 -27.58 -6.47 11.75
C ALA A 909 -27.16 -6.30 13.21
N PHE A 910 -25.89 -5.97 13.41
CA PHE A 910 -25.26 -5.75 14.69
C PHE A 910 -25.16 -4.25 15.00
N ASN A 911 -25.47 -3.88 16.24
CA ASN A 911 -25.24 -2.54 16.77
C ASN A 911 -24.73 -2.64 18.20
N ILE A 912 -23.65 -1.92 18.52
CA ILE A 912 -23.19 -1.70 19.89
C ILE A 912 -23.17 -0.20 20.20
N SER A 913 -23.82 0.20 21.29
CA SER A 913 -23.95 1.61 21.66
C SER A 913 -24.26 1.83 23.14
N ASP A 914 -23.86 2.97 23.71
CA ASP A 914 -24.31 3.48 25.01
C ASP A 914 -25.43 4.54 24.88
N GLY A 915 -25.89 4.80 23.65
CA GLY A 915 -26.83 5.87 23.30
C GLY A 915 -26.18 7.14 22.75
N PHE A 916 -24.87 7.32 22.90
CA PHE A 916 -24.10 8.44 22.35
C PHE A 916 -23.10 7.95 21.30
N TYR A 917 -22.20 7.06 21.69
CA TYR A 917 -21.27 6.38 20.80
C TYR A 917 -21.94 5.13 20.23
N THR A 918 -21.84 4.92 18.92
CA THR A 918 -22.46 3.77 18.25
C THR A 918 -21.56 3.23 17.16
N TYR A 919 -21.52 1.90 17.07
CA TYR A 919 -20.95 1.17 15.96
C TYR A 919 -21.99 0.19 15.40
N THR A 920 -22.10 0.11 14.08
CA THR A 920 -23.04 -0.78 13.39
C THR A 920 -22.33 -1.55 12.29
N ASN A 921 -22.63 -2.85 12.16
CA ASN A 921 -22.19 -3.69 11.05
C ASN A 921 -23.28 -4.71 10.66
N THR A 922 -23.19 -5.32 9.49
CA THR A 922 -24.05 -6.43 9.07
C THR A 922 -23.20 -7.64 8.70
N PHE A 923 -23.38 -8.74 9.43
CA PHE A 923 -22.75 -10.03 9.11
C PHE A 923 -23.66 -10.85 8.20
N ASN A 924 -23.11 -11.45 7.14
CA ASN A 924 -23.88 -12.22 6.15
C ASN A 924 -23.47 -13.68 6.27
N GLU A 925 -24.43 -14.55 6.59
CA GLU A 925 -24.24 -15.99 6.76
C GLU A 925 -25.19 -16.78 5.87
N VAL A 926 -24.94 -18.07 5.70
CA VAL A 926 -25.82 -18.97 4.95
C VAL A 926 -26.28 -20.11 5.84
N ILE A 927 -27.59 -20.34 5.90
CA ILE A 927 -28.21 -21.42 6.68
C ILE A 927 -28.33 -22.68 5.84
N GLY A 928 -27.98 -23.82 6.43
CA GLY A 928 -28.06 -25.13 5.80
C GLY A 928 -27.08 -25.21 4.64
N ILE A 929 -25.83 -24.85 4.92
CA ILE A 929 -24.69 -25.13 4.05
C ILE A 929 -24.66 -26.65 3.89
N ILE A 930 -24.69 -27.12 2.65
CA ILE A 930 -24.59 -28.55 2.37
C ILE A 930 -23.16 -28.79 1.99
N ASP A 931 -22.41 -29.47 2.84
CA ASP A 931 -21.01 -29.69 2.58
C ASP A 931 -20.53 -31.10 2.95
N GLU A 932 -19.38 -31.47 2.38
CA GLU A 932 -18.62 -32.66 2.70
C GLU A 932 -17.28 -32.22 3.29
N ASP A 933 -17.15 -32.36 4.60
CA ASP A 933 -15.96 -32.09 5.41
C ASP A 933 -15.27 -33.37 5.87
N TYR A 934 -15.72 -34.54 5.40
CA TYR A 934 -15.13 -35.86 5.66
C TYR A 934 -15.07 -36.30 7.14
N GLU A 935 -15.71 -35.58 8.05
CA GLU A 935 -15.71 -35.87 9.48
C GLU A 935 -16.49 -37.14 9.87
N THR A 936 -17.24 -37.72 8.93
CA THR A 936 -17.78 -39.09 9.10
C THR A 936 -16.70 -40.17 9.13
N GLY A 937 -15.46 -39.84 8.75
CA GLY A 937 -14.34 -40.77 8.67
C GLY A 937 -14.45 -41.79 7.53
N ASP A 938 -15.43 -41.61 6.63
CA ASP A 938 -15.68 -42.40 5.41
C ASP A 938 -16.48 -41.60 4.37
N PHE A 939 -16.50 -42.01 3.09
CA PHE A 939 -17.23 -41.33 1.98
C PHE A 939 -18.72 -41.63 1.95
N THR A 940 -19.30 -41.76 3.13
CA THR A 940 -20.68 -42.17 3.20
C THR A 940 -21.59 -40.97 3.41
N GLN A 941 -21.10 -39.83 3.90
CA GLN A 941 -21.90 -38.63 4.05
C GLN A 941 -22.71 -38.29 2.79
N PHE A 942 -22.17 -38.49 1.58
CA PHE A 942 -22.95 -38.55 0.34
C PHE A 942 -22.74 -39.84 -0.47
N SER A 943 -23.60 -40.05 -1.48
CA SER A 943 -23.50 -41.19 -2.42
C SER A 943 -22.42 -40.97 -3.48
N TRP A 944 -21.18 -40.82 -3.02
CA TRP A 944 -20.00 -40.67 -3.86
C TRP A 944 -19.81 -41.88 -4.80
N ILE A 945 -19.50 -41.58 -6.06
CA ILE A 945 -19.12 -42.53 -7.09
C ILE A 945 -17.62 -42.44 -7.24
N GLN A 946 -16.95 -43.56 -7.01
CA GLN A 946 -15.50 -43.64 -7.10
C GLN A 946 -15.03 -44.52 -8.26
N GLY A 947 -13.82 -44.25 -8.73
CA GLY A 947 -13.17 -44.98 -9.82
C GLY A 947 -12.64 -46.36 -9.42
N THR A 948 -11.80 -46.92 -10.28
CA THR A 948 -11.14 -48.22 -10.02
C THR A 948 -10.17 -48.14 -8.83
N TYR A 949 -9.53 -46.99 -8.66
CA TYR A 949 -8.73 -46.64 -7.49
C TYR A 949 -9.49 -45.61 -6.67
N PRO A 950 -10.07 -46.00 -5.52
CA PRO A 950 -10.89 -45.10 -4.74
C PRO A 950 -10.05 -44.10 -3.94
N TRP A 951 -10.57 -42.89 -3.81
CA TRP A 951 -10.19 -41.95 -2.77
C TRP A 951 -10.50 -42.55 -1.38
N ILE A 952 -9.68 -42.16 -0.41
CA ILE A 952 -9.62 -42.69 0.96
C ILE A 952 -9.63 -41.53 1.95
N ILE A 953 -10.01 -41.79 3.20
CA ILE A 953 -9.95 -40.76 4.24
C ILE A 953 -8.55 -40.71 4.83
N ASP A 954 -8.05 -39.49 5.03
CA ASP A 954 -6.76 -39.20 5.65
C ASP A 954 -6.96 -38.29 6.86
N ASN A 955 -6.14 -38.49 7.89
CA ASN A 955 -6.20 -37.74 9.15
C ASN A 955 -4.85 -37.11 9.52
N SER A 956 -3.93 -37.05 8.56
CA SER A 956 -2.57 -36.53 8.74
C SER A 956 -2.38 -35.17 8.07
N ASN A 957 -3.11 -34.91 6.99
CA ASN A 957 -3.15 -33.62 6.31
C ASN A 957 -4.60 -33.18 6.13
N VAL A 958 -5.00 -32.14 6.86
CA VAL A 958 -6.41 -31.75 7.06
C VAL A 958 -6.50 -30.23 7.04
N TYR A 959 -7.48 -29.67 6.33
CA TYR A 959 -7.70 -28.22 6.30
C TYR A 959 -8.39 -27.78 7.58
N GLU A 960 -9.52 -28.43 7.86
CA GLU A 960 -10.34 -28.17 9.04
C GLU A 960 -10.85 -29.47 9.63
N GLY A 961 -11.18 -29.47 10.93
CA GLY A 961 -11.60 -30.69 11.61
C GLY A 961 -10.44 -31.67 11.85
N MET A 962 -10.67 -32.95 11.62
CA MET A 962 -9.74 -34.07 11.86
C MET A 962 -9.54 -34.98 10.65
N ASN A 963 -10.36 -34.85 9.60
CA ASN A 963 -10.33 -35.74 8.44
C ASN A 963 -10.39 -34.92 7.15
N SER A 964 -9.74 -35.43 6.12
CA SER A 964 -9.90 -34.96 4.74
C SER A 964 -9.96 -36.17 3.80
N SER A 965 -10.24 -35.94 2.53
CA SER A 965 -10.25 -37.00 1.53
C SER A 965 -8.99 -36.94 0.68
N ARG A 966 -8.23 -38.04 0.63
CA ARG A 966 -7.03 -38.23 -0.18
C ARG A 966 -7.30 -39.14 -1.38
N SER A 967 -6.64 -38.94 -2.51
CA SER A 967 -6.63 -39.91 -3.59
C SER A 967 -5.94 -41.24 -3.18
N ALA A 968 -6.11 -42.29 -3.97
CA ALA A 968 -5.70 -43.65 -3.59
C ALA A 968 -4.22 -43.77 -3.16
N TYR A 969 -3.93 -44.58 -2.13
CA TYR A 969 -2.54 -44.91 -1.79
C TYR A 969 -1.90 -45.79 -2.88
N ASN A 970 -0.67 -45.45 -3.26
CA ASN A 970 0.13 -46.18 -4.26
C ASN A 970 -0.64 -46.38 -5.59
N LEU A 971 -1.30 -45.33 -6.07
CA LEU A 971 -1.90 -45.33 -7.40
C LEU A 971 -0.83 -45.80 -8.42
N PRO A 972 -1.10 -46.83 -9.25
CA PRO A 972 -0.15 -47.26 -10.26
C PRO A 972 -0.04 -46.24 -11.37
N ASN A 973 1.11 -46.22 -12.03
CA ASN A 973 1.35 -45.36 -13.18
C ASN A 973 0.29 -45.55 -14.27
N ASN A 974 -0.07 -44.46 -14.96
CA ASN A 974 -1.09 -44.40 -16.00
C ASN A 974 -2.49 -44.80 -15.54
N GLN A 975 -2.82 -44.54 -14.28
CA GLN A 975 -4.14 -44.81 -13.72
C GLN A 975 -4.64 -43.59 -12.96
N ASP A 976 -5.95 -43.45 -12.87
CA ASP A 976 -6.63 -42.36 -12.20
C ASP A 976 -7.38 -42.84 -10.94
N SER A 977 -7.44 -41.97 -9.95
CA SER A 977 -8.27 -42.06 -8.77
C SER A 977 -9.40 -41.05 -8.90
N GLU A 978 -10.63 -41.52 -9.05
CA GLU A 978 -11.80 -40.66 -9.30
C GLU A 978 -12.73 -40.65 -8.09
N LEU A 979 -13.27 -39.46 -7.82
CA LEU A 979 -14.33 -39.21 -6.87
C LEU A 979 -15.33 -38.25 -7.50
N SER A 980 -16.58 -38.65 -7.61
CA SER A 980 -17.60 -37.86 -8.28
C SER A 980 -18.96 -37.99 -7.63
N ILE A 981 -19.81 -37.00 -7.85
CA ILE A 981 -21.18 -37.01 -7.40
C ILE A 981 -22.06 -36.27 -8.39
N THR A 982 -23.26 -36.81 -8.64
CA THR A 982 -24.28 -36.16 -9.46
C THR A 982 -25.41 -35.69 -8.55
N LEU A 983 -25.65 -34.38 -8.54
CA LEU A 983 -26.62 -33.72 -7.67
C LEU A 983 -27.55 -32.83 -8.52
N ASP A 984 -28.81 -32.71 -8.11
CA ASP A 984 -29.75 -31.79 -8.77
C ASP A 984 -29.70 -30.43 -8.08
N VAL A 985 -29.17 -29.43 -8.78
CA VAL A 985 -29.02 -28.07 -8.27
C VAL A 985 -30.35 -27.33 -8.45
N VAL A 986 -31.00 -26.94 -7.37
CA VAL A 986 -32.36 -26.36 -7.41
C VAL A 986 -32.40 -24.84 -7.57
N ALA A 987 -31.29 -24.16 -7.29
CA ALA A 987 -31.13 -22.73 -7.53
C ALA A 987 -29.68 -22.44 -7.98
N PRO A 988 -29.43 -21.42 -8.84
CA PRO A 988 -28.06 -21.07 -9.20
C PRO A 988 -27.28 -20.71 -7.93
N GLY A 989 -26.04 -21.17 -7.84
CA GLY A 989 -25.17 -20.96 -6.69
C GLY A 989 -23.73 -21.33 -7.05
N GLU A 990 -22.87 -21.43 -6.05
CA GLU A 990 -21.46 -21.81 -6.23
C GLU A 990 -21.21 -23.20 -5.65
N ILE A 991 -20.30 -23.96 -6.25
CA ILE A 991 -19.65 -25.10 -5.58
C ILE A 991 -18.24 -24.66 -5.17
N SER A 992 -17.85 -24.90 -3.92
CA SER A 992 -16.52 -24.57 -3.43
C SER A 992 -15.90 -25.69 -2.61
N PHE A 993 -14.59 -25.74 -2.50
CA PHE A 993 -13.85 -26.69 -1.67
C PHE A 993 -12.43 -26.21 -1.41
N TRP A 994 -11.80 -26.75 -0.38
CA TRP A 994 -10.36 -26.60 -0.15
C TRP A 994 -9.62 -27.80 -0.71
N LYS A 995 -8.43 -27.55 -1.26
CA LYS A 995 -7.58 -28.59 -1.80
C LYS A 995 -6.15 -28.45 -1.30
N TYR A 996 -5.46 -29.58 -1.21
CA TYR A 996 -4.05 -29.68 -0.92
C TYR A 996 -3.49 -30.84 -1.73
N LEU A 997 -2.43 -30.67 -2.48
CA LEU A 997 -1.79 -31.72 -3.27
C LEU A 997 -0.38 -32.00 -2.74
N SER A 998 0.03 -33.26 -2.83
CA SER A 998 1.43 -33.70 -2.74
C SER A 998 1.60 -34.71 -3.87
N SER A 999 1.78 -34.15 -5.05
CA SER A 999 1.78 -34.84 -6.33
C SER A 999 2.90 -34.31 -7.19
N GLU A 1000 3.31 -35.09 -8.18
CA GLU A 1000 4.24 -34.62 -9.20
C GLU A 1000 3.65 -33.42 -9.95
N GLN A 1001 4.29 -32.27 -9.80
CA GLN A 1001 3.93 -31.05 -10.52
C GLN A 1001 3.79 -31.36 -12.01
N ASP A 1002 2.66 -30.97 -12.59
CA ASP A 1002 2.33 -31.08 -14.01
C ASP A 1002 2.32 -32.49 -14.62
N TYR A 1003 2.38 -33.55 -13.81
CA TYR A 1003 2.23 -34.93 -14.27
C TYR A 1003 1.04 -35.58 -13.61
N ASP A 1004 1.04 -35.55 -12.28
CA ASP A 1004 -0.05 -36.08 -11.49
C ASP A 1004 -0.98 -34.95 -11.09
N PHE A 1005 -2.20 -34.94 -11.61
CA PHE A 1005 -3.11 -33.81 -11.44
C PHE A 1005 -4.35 -34.19 -10.66
N LEU A 1006 -4.74 -33.35 -9.70
CA LEU A 1006 -6.14 -33.21 -9.32
C LEU A 1006 -6.88 -32.36 -10.35
N LYS A 1007 -7.84 -32.94 -11.05
CA LYS A 1007 -8.72 -32.25 -12.00
C LYS A 1007 -10.09 -32.10 -11.38
N PHE A 1008 -10.67 -30.90 -11.46
CA PHE A 1008 -12.07 -30.70 -11.12
C PHE A 1008 -12.92 -30.43 -12.37
N ARG A 1009 -14.04 -31.15 -12.46
CA ARG A 1009 -14.95 -31.11 -13.61
C ARG A 1009 -16.38 -30.88 -13.16
N ILE A 1010 -17.10 -30.05 -13.92
CA ILE A 1010 -18.56 -29.87 -13.83
C ILE A 1010 -19.19 -30.34 -15.14
N ASN A 1011 -20.08 -31.32 -15.06
CA ASN A 1011 -20.73 -31.95 -16.22
C ASN A 1011 -19.76 -32.50 -17.27
N GLY A 1012 -18.61 -33.02 -16.79
CA GLY A 1012 -17.54 -33.56 -17.63
C GLY A 1012 -16.59 -32.51 -18.21
N ASN A 1013 -16.96 -31.23 -18.18
CA ASN A 1013 -16.07 -30.13 -18.57
C ASN A 1013 -15.11 -29.85 -17.43
N LYS A 1014 -13.80 -29.86 -17.72
CA LYS A 1014 -12.77 -29.45 -16.77
C LYS A 1014 -12.88 -27.96 -16.55
N VAL A 1015 -13.20 -27.58 -15.32
CA VAL A 1015 -13.29 -26.17 -14.94
C VAL A 1015 -11.93 -25.68 -14.45
N ASP A 1016 -11.16 -26.56 -13.81
CA ASP A 1016 -9.81 -26.28 -13.35
C ASP A 1016 -9.03 -27.58 -13.06
N GLU A 1017 -7.71 -27.49 -12.92
CA GLU A 1017 -6.86 -28.59 -12.45
C GLU A 1017 -5.62 -28.07 -11.73
N TRP A 1018 -5.11 -28.89 -10.82
CA TRP A 1018 -3.99 -28.56 -9.96
C TRP A 1018 -3.09 -29.79 -9.86
N SER A 1019 -1.81 -29.58 -9.67
CA SER A 1019 -0.74 -30.58 -9.55
C SER A 1019 0.38 -29.92 -8.76
N GLY A 1020 1.26 -30.72 -8.17
CA GLY A 1020 2.37 -30.24 -7.34
C GLY A 1020 2.21 -30.51 -5.86
N GLU A 1021 3.07 -29.84 -5.08
CA GLU A 1021 3.03 -29.87 -3.62
C GLU A 1021 2.60 -28.49 -3.07
N ASP A 1022 1.46 -28.46 -2.39
CA ASP A 1022 0.92 -27.31 -1.66
C ASP A 1022 1.74 -27.03 -0.39
N VAL A 1023 1.91 -25.75 -0.03
CA VAL A 1023 2.48 -25.33 1.28
C VAL A 1023 1.42 -25.11 2.34
N ASP A 1024 0.20 -24.79 1.91
CA ASP A 1024 -0.97 -24.68 2.75
C ASP A 1024 -2.21 -24.97 1.88
N TRP A 1025 -3.33 -25.25 2.51
CA TRP A 1025 -4.58 -25.49 1.81
C TRP A 1025 -5.05 -24.25 1.05
N SER A 1026 -5.66 -24.43 -0.12
CA SER A 1026 -6.18 -23.33 -0.94
C SER A 1026 -7.66 -23.49 -1.28
N PHE A 1027 -8.40 -22.37 -1.23
CA PHE A 1027 -9.84 -22.30 -1.48
C PHE A 1027 -10.14 -22.18 -2.97
N VAL A 1028 -11.15 -22.92 -3.42
CA VAL A 1028 -11.61 -22.95 -4.81
C VAL A 1028 -13.13 -22.79 -4.85
N SER A 1029 -13.68 -22.02 -5.80
CA SER A 1029 -15.13 -21.85 -6.00
C SER A 1029 -15.50 -21.67 -7.47
N PHE A 1030 -16.64 -22.23 -7.89
CA PHE A 1030 -17.16 -22.11 -9.25
C PHE A 1030 -18.69 -21.94 -9.33
N PRO A 1031 -19.20 -21.12 -10.27
CA PRO A 1031 -20.63 -20.92 -10.46
C PRO A 1031 -21.28 -22.16 -11.09
N VAL A 1032 -22.44 -22.53 -10.56
CA VAL A 1032 -23.25 -23.67 -11.00
C VAL A 1032 -24.68 -23.22 -11.28
N ASN A 1033 -25.17 -23.61 -12.46
CA ASN A 1033 -26.54 -23.33 -12.87
C ASN A 1033 -27.52 -24.40 -12.37
N VAL A 1034 -28.81 -24.03 -12.28
CA VAL A 1034 -29.91 -24.95 -11.95
C VAL A 1034 -29.94 -26.17 -12.88
N GLY A 1035 -30.19 -27.34 -12.30
CA GLY A 1035 -30.38 -28.62 -12.97
C GLY A 1035 -29.43 -29.70 -12.47
N GLN A 1036 -29.51 -30.88 -13.09
CA GLN A 1036 -28.64 -32.00 -12.75
C GLN A 1036 -27.19 -31.68 -13.14
N ASN A 1037 -26.31 -31.59 -12.14
CA ASN A 1037 -24.90 -31.33 -12.31
C ASN A 1037 -24.07 -32.51 -11.78
N THR A 1038 -23.00 -32.87 -12.49
CA THR A 1038 -22.02 -33.85 -12.00
C THR A 1038 -20.71 -33.16 -11.67
N PHE A 1039 -20.32 -33.25 -10.41
CA PHE A 1039 -19.05 -32.74 -9.88
C PHE A 1039 -18.07 -33.90 -9.78
N LYS A 1040 -16.86 -33.75 -10.30
CA LYS A 1040 -15.86 -34.83 -10.31
C LYS A 1040 -14.47 -34.28 -10.00
N TRP A 1041 -13.86 -34.87 -8.99
CA TRP A 1041 -12.46 -34.78 -8.63
C TRP A 1041 -11.75 -36.02 -9.15
N GLU A 1042 -10.67 -35.83 -9.89
CA GLU A 1042 -9.95 -36.90 -10.55
C GLU A 1042 -8.46 -36.65 -10.33
N TYR A 1043 -7.82 -37.49 -9.52
CA TYR A 1043 -6.37 -37.50 -9.37
C TYR A 1043 -5.78 -38.49 -10.36
N ASP A 1044 -5.24 -37.99 -11.47
CA ASP A 1044 -4.73 -38.78 -12.58
C ASP A 1044 -3.22 -38.92 -12.45
N LYS A 1045 -2.70 -40.16 -12.40
CA LYS A 1045 -1.28 -40.43 -12.28
C LYS A 1045 -0.66 -40.92 -13.57
N ASP A 1046 0.48 -40.33 -13.92
CA ASP A 1046 1.14 -40.51 -15.21
C ASP A 1046 2.08 -41.75 -15.27
N ASP A 1047 2.82 -41.91 -16.37
CA ASP A 1047 3.64 -43.09 -16.68
C ASP A 1047 4.99 -43.20 -15.93
N TYR A 1048 5.47 -42.15 -15.24
CA TYR A 1048 6.85 -42.05 -14.74
C TYR A 1048 6.99 -41.99 -13.20
N VAL A 1049 8.00 -41.30 -12.65
CA VAL A 1049 8.64 -41.65 -11.35
C VAL A 1049 8.11 -40.80 -10.19
N SER A 1050 7.43 -41.45 -9.22
CA SER A 1050 6.89 -40.88 -7.97
C SER A 1050 7.70 -39.72 -7.34
N ASP A 1051 7.08 -38.55 -7.18
CA ASP A 1051 7.55 -37.42 -6.36
C ASP A 1051 6.44 -36.86 -5.45
N GLY A 1052 6.83 -36.42 -4.25
CA GLY A 1052 5.87 -36.18 -3.18
C GLY A 1052 5.20 -37.50 -2.71
N GLN A 1053 3.92 -37.43 -2.34
CA GLN A 1053 3.15 -38.60 -1.89
C GLN A 1053 2.24 -39.21 -2.96
N ASP A 1054 2.34 -38.73 -4.21
CA ASP A 1054 1.46 -39.05 -5.34
C ASP A 1054 -0.01 -39.05 -4.96
N CYS A 1055 -0.45 -37.96 -4.36
CA CYS A 1055 -1.85 -37.81 -4.03
C CYS A 1055 -2.33 -36.37 -3.95
N ALA A 1056 -3.63 -36.23 -4.10
CA ALA A 1056 -4.35 -35.02 -3.78
C ALA A 1056 -5.23 -35.25 -2.57
N TRP A 1057 -5.37 -34.23 -1.74
CA TRP A 1057 -6.39 -34.10 -0.73
C TRP A 1057 -7.40 -33.02 -1.14
N ILE A 1058 -8.64 -33.25 -0.78
CA ILE A 1058 -9.72 -32.27 -0.84
C ILE A 1058 -10.46 -32.31 0.49
N ASP A 1059 -10.94 -31.14 0.90
CA ASP A 1059 -11.59 -30.94 2.18
C ASP A 1059 -12.64 -29.83 2.08
N TYR A 1060 -13.61 -29.85 2.98
CA TYR A 1060 -14.69 -28.86 3.10
C TYR A 1060 -15.38 -28.47 1.77
N ILE A 1061 -15.95 -29.45 1.07
CA ILE A 1061 -16.68 -29.22 -0.18
C ILE A 1061 -18.06 -28.67 0.13
N VAL A 1062 -18.30 -27.39 -0.11
CA VAL A 1062 -19.62 -26.75 -0.03
C VAL A 1062 -20.34 -26.82 -1.37
N PHE A 1063 -21.49 -27.49 -1.41
CA PHE A 1063 -22.36 -27.59 -2.57
C PHE A 1063 -23.30 -26.37 -2.71
N PRO A 1064 -23.71 -26.04 -3.96
CA PRO A 1064 -24.77 -25.06 -4.20
C PRO A 1064 -26.11 -25.56 -3.63
N PRO A 1065 -27.19 -24.74 -3.62
CA PRO A 1065 -28.51 -25.22 -3.21
C PRO A 1065 -28.93 -26.42 -4.07
N ILE A 1066 -28.90 -27.61 -3.48
CA ILE A 1066 -29.20 -28.87 -4.15
C ILE A 1066 -30.44 -29.54 -3.54
N ASP A 1067 -31.19 -30.23 -4.39
CA ASP A 1067 -32.10 -31.26 -3.94
C ASP A 1067 -31.30 -32.56 -3.83
N LEU A 1068 -31.13 -33.05 -2.61
CA LEU A 1068 -30.62 -34.41 -2.37
C LEU A 1068 -31.61 -35.49 -2.86
N GLY A 1069 -32.72 -35.07 -3.46
CA GLY A 1069 -33.76 -35.85 -4.10
C GLY A 1069 -33.24 -37.04 -4.87
N LEU A 1070 -33.36 -38.21 -4.25
CA LEU A 1070 -33.56 -39.46 -4.98
C LEU A 1070 -34.97 -39.46 -5.58
N THR A 1071 -35.16 -38.61 -6.56
CA THR A 1071 -36.26 -38.74 -7.52
C THR A 1071 -35.67 -39.01 -8.89
N GLY A 1072 -34.99 -40.15 -9.01
CA GLY A 1072 -34.86 -40.79 -10.31
C GLY A 1072 -36.26 -41.01 -10.88
N GLN A 1073 -36.50 -40.49 -12.08
CA GLN A 1073 -37.71 -40.83 -12.82
C GLN A 1073 -37.85 -42.35 -12.89
N ILE A 1074 -38.95 -42.84 -12.34
CA ILE A 1074 -39.31 -44.25 -12.42
C ILE A 1074 -39.70 -44.55 -13.88
N ASP A 1075 -38.88 -45.32 -14.60
CA ASP A 1075 -39.42 -46.11 -15.72
C ASP A 1075 -40.17 -47.31 -15.14
N TYR A 1076 -41.47 -47.12 -14.90
CA TYR A 1076 -42.38 -48.12 -14.30
C TYR A 1076 -42.52 -49.41 -15.12
N ARG A 1077 -41.84 -49.52 -16.27
CA ARG A 1077 -42.01 -50.64 -17.21
C ARG A 1077 -41.15 -51.87 -16.92
N ASN A 1078 -40.16 -51.79 -16.02
CA ASN A 1078 -39.29 -52.93 -15.65
C ASN A 1078 -39.07 -53.09 -14.12
N PHE A 1079 -40.15 -53.13 -13.33
CA PHE A 1079 -40.09 -53.40 -11.88
C PHE A 1079 -40.01 -54.92 -11.59
N ASN A 1080 -38.85 -55.41 -11.14
CA ASN A 1080 -38.66 -56.84 -10.83
C ASN A 1080 -38.58 -57.17 -9.32
N PHE A 1081 -38.95 -56.28 -8.39
CA PHE A 1081 -39.01 -56.61 -6.96
C PHE A 1081 -40.11 -55.86 -6.19
N LYS A 1082 -40.39 -56.29 -4.96
CA LYS A 1082 -41.37 -55.70 -4.03
C LYS A 1082 -40.75 -55.43 -2.66
N LEU A 1083 -41.00 -54.25 -2.11
CA LEU A 1083 -40.55 -53.85 -0.78
C LEU A 1083 -41.72 -53.63 0.18
N PHE A 1084 -41.64 -54.15 1.41
CA PHE A 1084 -42.66 -53.95 2.44
C PHE A 1084 -42.17 -54.27 3.87
N PRO A 1085 -42.55 -53.51 4.92
CA PRO A 1085 -43.32 -52.26 4.89
C PRO A 1085 -42.46 -51.02 4.65
N ASN A 1086 -43.06 -49.98 4.06
CA ASN A 1086 -42.54 -48.62 3.94
C ASN A 1086 -43.71 -47.64 4.19
N PRO A 1087 -43.71 -46.79 5.24
CA PRO A 1087 -42.66 -46.64 6.25
C PRO A 1087 -42.42 -47.90 7.09
N THR A 1088 -41.22 -48.05 7.61
CA THR A 1088 -40.78 -49.15 8.47
C THR A 1088 -40.52 -48.68 9.90
N ILE A 1089 -40.49 -49.62 10.84
CA ILE A 1089 -40.02 -49.39 12.23
C ILE A 1089 -38.58 -49.91 12.42
N GLY A 1090 -37.90 -50.23 11.33
CA GLY A 1090 -36.60 -50.88 11.31
C GLY A 1090 -36.58 -52.10 10.40
N LYS A 1091 -37.52 -53.05 10.56
CA LYS A 1091 -37.50 -54.32 9.81
C LYS A 1091 -38.41 -54.33 8.59
N PHE A 1092 -37.89 -54.73 7.43
CA PHE A 1092 -38.65 -54.84 6.19
C PHE A 1092 -38.11 -55.92 5.25
N LEU A 1093 -38.89 -56.21 4.20
CA LEU A 1093 -38.68 -57.29 3.25
C LEU A 1093 -38.52 -56.76 1.84
N LEU A 1094 -37.60 -57.38 1.09
CA LEU A 1094 -37.43 -57.19 -0.34
C LEU A 1094 -37.62 -58.54 -1.04
N ASN A 1095 -38.61 -58.66 -1.93
CA ASN A 1095 -38.87 -59.89 -2.71
C ASN A 1095 -38.56 -59.64 -4.19
N PHE A 1096 -37.76 -60.49 -4.81
CA PHE A 1096 -37.41 -60.41 -6.23
C PHE A 1096 -38.34 -61.32 -7.06
N ASN A 1097 -38.71 -60.86 -8.25
CA ASN A 1097 -39.60 -61.54 -9.20
C ASN A 1097 -38.82 -62.18 -10.36
N ASP A 1098 -37.51 -62.31 -10.21
CA ASP A 1098 -36.64 -63.05 -11.12
C ASP A 1098 -35.74 -64.00 -10.32
N ASN A 1099 -34.97 -64.81 -11.05
CA ASN A 1099 -34.03 -65.78 -10.48
C ASN A 1099 -32.57 -65.28 -10.53
N ASN A 1100 -32.36 -63.98 -10.73
CA ASN A 1100 -31.04 -63.40 -10.70
C ASN A 1100 -30.53 -63.36 -9.27
N ILE A 1101 -29.21 -63.33 -9.16
CA ILE A 1101 -28.53 -63.08 -7.91
C ILE A 1101 -28.33 -61.57 -7.79
N HIS A 1102 -28.92 -60.98 -6.77
CA HIS A 1102 -28.90 -59.55 -6.54
C HIS A 1102 -27.93 -59.17 -5.42
N THR A 1103 -27.45 -57.94 -5.50
CA THR A 1103 -26.89 -57.22 -4.35
C THR A 1103 -27.84 -56.10 -3.96
N VAL A 1104 -28.17 -56.01 -2.67
CA VAL A 1104 -29.01 -54.96 -2.09
C VAL A 1104 -28.15 -54.06 -1.22
N GLN A 1105 -28.21 -52.77 -1.46
CA GLN A 1105 -27.50 -51.74 -0.74
C GLN A 1105 -28.53 -50.78 -0.10
N ILE A 1106 -28.34 -50.38 1.15
CA ILE A 1106 -29.19 -49.40 1.85
C ILE A 1106 -28.35 -48.22 2.27
N PHE A 1107 -28.77 -47.01 1.93
CA PHE A 1107 -28.15 -45.75 2.28
C PHE A 1107 -29.06 -44.98 3.27
N ASP A 1108 -28.51 -44.14 4.14
CA ASP A 1108 -29.29 -43.26 5.01
C ASP A 1108 -29.67 -41.93 4.34
N GLY A 1109 -30.10 -40.95 5.15
CA GLY A 1109 -30.64 -39.67 4.70
C GLY A 1109 -29.59 -38.70 4.16
N SER A 1110 -28.31 -38.89 4.48
CA SER A 1110 -27.21 -38.12 3.88
C SER A 1110 -26.74 -38.80 2.58
N GLY A 1111 -26.89 -40.12 2.50
CA GLY A 1111 -26.44 -40.92 1.38
C GLY A 1111 -25.45 -42.01 1.78
N LYS A 1112 -25.31 -42.29 3.10
CA LYS A 1112 -24.34 -43.24 3.67
C LYS A 1112 -24.80 -44.67 3.53
N LEU A 1113 -24.02 -45.48 2.82
CA LEU A 1113 -24.27 -46.92 2.70
C LEU A 1113 -24.13 -47.61 4.07
N ILE A 1114 -25.26 -47.93 4.67
CA ILE A 1114 -25.34 -48.55 6.00
C ILE A 1114 -25.48 -50.08 5.95
N ILE A 1115 -26.04 -50.65 4.87
CA ILE A 1115 -26.23 -52.11 4.74
C ILE A 1115 -25.93 -52.56 3.32
N THR A 1116 -25.12 -53.62 3.17
CA THR A 1116 -24.99 -54.37 1.92
C THR A 1116 -25.30 -55.85 2.14
N LYS A 1117 -26.17 -56.43 1.29
CA LYS A 1117 -26.45 -57.85 1.23
C LYS A 1117 -26.21 -58.41 -0.17
N HIS A 1118 -25.24 -59.29 -0.29
CA HIS A 1118 -24.94 -60.02 -1.52
C HIS A 1118 -25.72 -61.33 -1.63
N ASN A 1119 -25.73 -61.92 -2.82
CA ASN A 1119 -26.34 -63.22 -3.07
C ASN A 1119 -27.82 -63.30 -2.73
N GLN A 1120 -28.53 -62.17 -2.90
CA GLN A 1120 -29.95 -62.08 -2.60
C GLN A 1120 -30.75 -62.60 -3.79
N PHE A 1121 -31.51 -63.67 -3.59
CA PHE A 1121 -32.35 -64.26 -4.62
C PHE A 1121 -33.71 -64.54 -4.00
N ILE A 1122 -34.79 -64.28 -4.74
CA ILE A 1122 -36.19 -64.50 -4.33
C ILE A 1122 -36.64 -63.59 -3.16
N LYS A 1123 -35.93 -63.54 -2.04
CA LYS A 1123 -36.32 -62.80 -0.83
C LYS A 1123 -35.11 -62.39 0.04
N SER A 1124 -35.19 -61.17 0.58
CA SER A 1124 -34.23 -60.59 1.52
C SER A 1124 -34.94 -59.95 2.70
N ASP A 1125 -34.56 -60.37 3.92
CA ASP A 1125 -34.93 -59.69 5.16
C ASP A 1125 -33.91 -58.58 5.47
N LEU A 1126 -34.40 -57.37 5.74
CA LEU A 1126 -33.58 -56.18 5.98
C LEU A 1126 -33.98 -55.53 7.31
N ASP A 1127 -32.99 -55.08 8.07
CA ASP A 1127 -33.19 -54.59 9.43
C ASP A 1127 -32.38 -53.31 9.66
N LEU A 1128 -33.10 -52.21 9.84
CA LEU A 1128 -32.60 -50.89 10.17
C LEU A 1128 -32.88 -50.51 11.62
N SER A 1129 -33.28 -51.45 12.48
CA SER A 1129 -33.72 -51.14 13.85
C SER A 1129 -32.67 -50.37 14.65
N GLU A 1130 -31.38 -50.61 14.38
CA GLU A 1130 -30.25 -50.00 15.08
C GLU A 1130 -29.88 -48.58 14.61
N PHE A 1131 -30.48 -48.08 13.51
CA PHE A 1131 -30.19 -46.74 12.97
C PHE A 1131 -31.18 -45.67 13.48
N SER A 1132 -30.93 -44.39 13.25
CA SER A 1132 -31.84 -43.30 13.64
C SER A 1132 -33.20 -43.36 12.91
N SER A 1133 -34.19 -42.57 13.34
CA SER A 1133 -35.40 -42.33 12.54
C SER A 1133 -35.05 -41.40 11.37
N GLY A 1134 -35.52 -41.68 10.17
CA GLY A 1134 -35.15 -40.91 8.99
C GLY A 1134 -35.50 -41.60 7.68
N THR A 1135 -35.16 -40.95 6.57
CA THR A 1135 -35.33 -41.52 5.22
C THR A 1135 -34.08 -42.31 4.85
N TYR A 1136 -34.28 -43.47 4.23
CA TYR A 1136 -33.24 -44.37 3.76
C TYR A 1136 -33.50 -44.73 2.29
N THR A 1137 -32.45 -45.14 1.59
CA THR A 1137 -32.48 -45.42 0.15
C THR A 1137 -32.00 -46.82 -0.12
N ILE A 1138 -32.69 -47.58 -0.95
CA ILE A 1138 -32.39 -48.98 -1.22
C ILE A 1138 -32.06 -49.14 -2.69
N LYS A 1139 -30.85 -49.60 -3.00
CA LYS A 1139 -30.35 -49.87 -4.35
C LYS A 1139 -30.23 -51.37 -4.59
N VAL A 1140 -30.70 -51.84 -5.75
CA VAL A 1140 -30.68 -53.24 -6.17
C VAL A 1140 -29.84 -53.40 -7.45
N ILE A 1141 -28.85 -54.31 -7.45
CA ILE A 1141 -27.87 -54.57 -8.52
C ILE A 1141 -28.02 -56.03 -8.99
N PRO A 1142 -27.94 -56.35 -10.31
CA PRO A 1142 -27.41 -55.54 -11.42
C PRO A 1142 -28.38 -54.56 -12.08
N GLU A 1143 -29.67 -54.58 -11.72
CA GLU A 1143 -30.71 -53.75 -12.35
C GLU A 1143 -30.51 -52.25 -12.09
N ASN A 1144 -29.71 -51.90 -11.09
CA ASN A 1144 -29.34 -50.55 -10.67
C ASN A 1144 -30.55 -49.67 -10.27
N ILE A 1145 -31.60 -50.30 -9.73
CA ILE A 1145 -32.85 -49.65 -9.34
C ILE A 1145 -32.74 -49.15 -7.90
N THR A 1146 -33.17 -47.91 -7.63
CA THR A 1146 -33.22 -47.30 -6.29
C THR A 1146 -34.65 -47.09 -5.78
N TYR A 1147 -34.86 -47.15 -4.47
CA TYR A 1147 -36.17 -46.98 -3.82
C TYR A 1147 -36.02 -46.38 -2.43
N GLN A 1148 -36.78 -45.35 -2.07
CA GLN A 1148 -36.73 -44.79 -0.71
C GLN A 1148 -37.63 -45.52 0.28
N ILE A 1149 -37.17 -45.67 1.52
CA ILE A 1149 -37.90 -46.19 2.67
C ILE A 1149 -37.81 -45.21 3.83
N ILE A 1150 -38.92 -44.89 4.48
CA ILE A 1150 -38.94 -44.03 5.66
C ILE A 1150 -38.93 -44.91 6.90
N LYS A 1151 -37.97 -44.72 7.81
CA LYS A 1151 -38.00 -45.34 9.14
C LYS A 1151 -38.52 -44.32 10.14
N ASN A 1152 -39.64 -44.66 10.76
CA ASN A 1152 -40.23 -43.86 11.82
C ASN A 1152 -39.57 -44.12 13.18
#